data_AF-A0A0V1HQU5-F1
#
_entry.id   AF-A0A0V1HQU5-F1
#
_cell.length_a   1.000
_cell.length_b   1.000
_cell.length_c   1.000
_cell.angle_alpha   90.00
_cell.angle_beta   90.00
_cell.angle_gamma   90.00
#
_symmetry.space_group_name_H-M   'P 1'
#
loop_
_entity.id
_entity.type
_entity.pdbx_description
1 polymer ?
#
loop_
_entity_poly.entity_id
_entity_poly.type
_entity_poly.pdbx_seq_one_letter_code
_entity_poly.pdbx_strand_id
1 'polypeptide(L)'
;LPTKLGHRLYLLSSIFLAGCLFRPFAKFSFLDYLYETVALGDGFMLFFLVVSHFNNKSSRCPCEPDYKCVLNNCVLNVDCPTVQKQGNGPPKFCKDAFDPNRRPPSKLESWFTEDIFNDLFPKANLGWGANKCFPYNYKAFIIAARYFPEFGTESPTNGFTARENYRRDLAAFFAHAIQETGENDASLYSNMDIEQAHACFYRGGFYNWFEGGPGSSFLPPNSSGYSPADGEKCNPAGRYCSTNAELDHFYPCSNEQEGNYYKGCYFGRGAIQLSYNFNYGQFQQWLHSQNIIVDLLKNPNLLMTKVDPPLAILGSIWFYMTPQPPKPAMHDIIMDTVPGNWESGPVNREAGYFGAIFGPTSLIINNECSGEDQSEPGGPGESRRIKAFKWFCDYFGVPTGDEELLSCKNMPKKFGDFSNFLSFQPDWSSTWKEKPCSCVPAQYGGMIPYFQPGYYPERYVRLNEQNRRRCVQSKLAFTKTKNFRLVAEESKKEHVKSIMECLDMCYKNDQCISFNYRSDGNTCEIIYAGVSRGAELEQEEENYFYQKICIESLVSFNRIPQLQFIGYARNVLRQIDVETCLSKCLAVSKSRGAGYNCKSVVYYYPDSECILNSESIESKPDLSAPAEADTGDVDYFTNNCAGDWSEWSKWSACNSYGKQTRTRQCSAYGSCPGEKEEIRQCESESSLTKTESTPITSDPVSESCPPRPIYKPCESCSSVDQPEISAIFIPAEVHCFLEHLFDKCMLLELCMESKLPSAFRFLQTCTDTLDVEL
;
A
#
# COMPACT_ATOMS: atom_id res chain seq x y z
N LEU A 1 -36.50 46.60 -32.46
CA LEU A 1 -37.97 46.46 -32.50
C LEU A 1 -38.43 46.71 -33.94
N PRO A 2 -39.33 45.91 -34.54
CA PRO A 2 -40.55 45.40 -33.91
C PRO A 2 -40.79 43.89 -34.04
N THR A 3 -41.80 43.45 -33.30
CA THR A 3 -42.55 42.20 -33.38
C THR A 3 -43.18 41.96 -34.75
N LYS A 4 -43.22 40.69 -35.20
CA LYS A 4 -44.31 40.11 -36.02
C LYS A 4 -44.33 38.57 -35.94
N LEU A 5 -45.45 38.07 -35.43
CA LEU A 5 -45.96 36.70 -35.53
C LEU A 5 -46.23 36.29 -36.99
N GLY A 6 -46.17 34.98 -37.28
CA GLY A 6 -47.22 34.32 -38.08
C GLY A 6 -46.80 33.20 -39.07
N HIS A 7 -47.39 32.00 -38.85
CA HIS A 7 -47.55 30.79 -39.70
C HIS A 7 -46.44 29.72 -39.62
N ARG A 8 -46.59 28.53 -38.99
CA ARG A 8 -47.46 27.32 -39.21
C ARG A 8 -47.31 26.76 -40.65
N LEU A 9 -47.12 25.47 -40.98
CA LEU A 9 -47.19 24.14 -40.33
C LEU A 9 -46.71 23.06 -41.37
N TYR A 10 -45.94 22.03 -40.96
CA TYR A 10 -45.92 20.59 -41.39
C TYR A 10 -45.57 20.25 -42.88
N LEU A 11 -45.05 19.08 -43.31
CA LEU A 11 -45.23 17.67 -42.93
C LEU A 11 -44.13 16.77 -43.59
N LEU A 12 -43.89 15.60 -42.99
CA LEU A 12 -42.98 14.51 -43.37
C LEU A 12 -43.49 13.60 -44.52
N SER A 13 -42.54 12.84 -45.10
CA SER A 13 -42.64 11.51 -45.78
C SER A 13 -43.24 11.46 -47.21
N SER A 14 -42.75 10.66 -48.19
CA SER A 14 -42.48 9.20 -48.16
C SER A 14 -41.84 8.66 -49.48
N ILE A 15 -41.27 7.43 -49.40
CA ILE A 15 -41.10 6.35 -50.42
C ILE A 15 -39.85 6.41 -51.34
N PHE A 16 -38.79 5.58 -51.20
CA PHE A 16 -38.57 4.13 -51.41
C PHE A 16 -38.60 3.61 -52.89
N LEU A 17 -37.56 2.81 -53.21
CA LEU A 17 -37.41 1.74 -54.22
C LEU A 17 -36.62 1.95 -55.53
N ALA A 18 -35.58 1.09 -55.63
CA ALA A 18 -34.99 0.36 -56.76
C ALA A 18 -33.54 0.77 -57.10
N GLY A 19 -32.52 -0.09 -57.06
CA GLY A 19 -32.47 -1.54 -56.88
C GLY A 19 -31.24 -2.09 -57.63
N CYS A 20 -30.29 -2.62 -56.85
CA CYS A 20 -29.21 -3.58 -57.13
C CYS A 20 -28.87 -3.97 -58.58
N LEU A 21 -27.56 -4.08 -58.88
CA LEU A 21 -26.93 -5.28 -59.49
C LEU A 21 -25.38 -5.20 -59.43
N PHE A 22 -24.77 -6.34 -59.04
CA PHE A 22 -23.36 -6.76 -59.17
C PHE A 22 -22.26 -6.36 -58.14
N ARG A 23 -21.65 -7.42 -57.57
CA ARG A 23 -20.24 -7.60 -57.17
C ARG A 23 -19.81 -8.98 -57.73
N PRO A 24 -18.53 -9.40 -57.69
CA PRO A 24 -17.24 -8.68 -57.77
C PRO A 24 -16.24 -9.36 -58.77
N PHE A 25 -15.20 -8.68 -59.27
CA PHE A 25 -13.94 -9.33 -59.71
C PHE A 25 -12.75 -8.35 -59.72
N ALA A 26 -11.56 -8.96 -59.64
CA ALA A 26 -10.23 -8.49 -59.29
C ALA A 26 -9.57 -7.33 -60.10
N LYS A 27 -8.59 -6.70 -59.41
CA LYS A 27 -7.29 -6.15 -59.87
C LYS A 27 -7.19 -5.70 -61.33
N PHE A 28 -6.92 -4.40 -61.57
CA PHE A 28 -5.95 -3.96 -62.59
C PHE A 28 -5.42 -2.54 -62.28
N SER A 29 -4.20 -2.29 -62.76
CA SER A 29 -3.28 -1.22 -62.42
C SER A 29 -3.70 0.19 -62.86
N PHE A 30 -3.30 1.16 -62.04
CA PHE A 30 -3.49 2.60 -62.20
C PHE A 30 -2.52 3.17 -63.26
N LEU A 31 -2.77 2.89 -64.55
CA LEU A 31 -1.90 3.37 -65.64
C LEU A 31 -2.60 3.75 -66.95
N ASP A 32 -3.92 3.98 -66.94
CA ASP A 32 -4.64 4.47 -68.12
C ASP A 32 -5.77 5.43 -67.72
N TYR A 33 -5.46 6.71 -67.46
CA TYR A 33 -6.38 7.84 -67.68
C TYR A 33 -5.67 9.19 -67.51
N LEU A 34 -4.75 9.51 -68.43
CA LEU A 34 -4.12 10.84 -68.48
C LEU A 34 -3.77 11.19 -69.94
N TYR A 35 -4.80 11.37 -70.77
CA TYR A 35 -4.67 12.03 -72.08
C TYR A 35 -6.01 12.63 -72.51
N GLU A 36 -6.18 13.93 -72.24
CA GLU A 36 -7.10 14.93 -72.84
C GLU A 36 -7.18 16.07 -71.81
N THR A 37 -6.46 17.18 -71.89
CA THR A 37 -6.44 18.18 -72.96
C THR A 37 -5.36 19.20 -72.60
N VAL A 38 -4.41 19.46 -73.50
CA VAL A 38 -3.52 20.63 -73.46
C VAL A 38 -3.85 21.48 -74.67
N ALA A 39 -4.38 22.67 -74.45
CA ALA A 39 -4.30 23.77 -75.41
C ALA A 39 -4.54 25.13 -74.74
N LEU A 40 -3.50 25.97 -74.83
CA LEU A 40 -3.49 27.45 -74.80
C LEU A 40 -3.30 28.16 -73.44
N GLY A 41 -2.11 28.75 -73.26
CA GLY A 41 -1.96 30.05 -72.60
C GLY A 41 -0.86 30.18 -71.54
N ASP A 42 0.40 30.25 -71.98
CA ASP A 42 1.55 31.01 -71.43
C ASP A 42 1.70 31.18 -69.90
N GLY A 43 2.70 30.48 -69.34
CA GLY A 43 3.21 30.76 -67.99
C GLY A 43 4.14 29.69 -67.39
N PHE A 44 5.07 29.10 -68.15
CA PHE A 44 6.00 28.08 -67.65
C PHE A 44 7.44 28.59 -67.61
N MET A 45 7.82 29.18 -66.47
CA MET A 45 9.23 29.30 -66.06
C MET A 45 9.33 29.55 -64.54
N LEU A 46 8.65 28.74 -63.71
CA LEU A 46 8.97 28.64 -62.27
C LEU A 46 8.31 27.45 -61.54
N PHE A 47 8.26 26.24 -62.10
CA PHE A 47 7.67 25.09 -61.38
C PHE A 47 8.30 23.73 -61.76
N PHE A 48 9.63 23.62 -61.65
CA PHE A 48 10.35 22.34 -61.76
C PHE A 48 11.35 22.11 -60.61
N LEU A 49 10.92 22.41 -59.37
CA LEU A 49 11.65 22.03 -58.15
C LEU A 49 10.81 21.36 -57.06
N VAL A 50 9.58 20.95 -57.32
CA VAL A 50 8.75 20.29 -56.30
C VAL A 50 7.81 19.23 -56.90
N VAL A 51 8.32 18.16 -57.52
CA VAL A 51 7.64 16.85 -57.54
C VAL A 51 8.68 15.74 -57.78
N SER A 52 9.43 15.40 -56.74
CA SER A 52 10.17 14.14 -56.67
C SER A 52 10.39 13.75 -55.21
N HIS A 53 9.31 13.64 -54.43
CA HIS A 53 9.36 13.06 -53.08
C HIS A 53 8.03 12.45 -52.62
N PHE A 54 7.37 11.66 -53.47
CA PHE A 54 6.34 10.73 -52.99
C PHE A 54 6.47 9.38 -53.68
N ASN A 55 7.44 8.60 -53.20
CA ASN A 55 7.21 7.20 -52.89
C ASN A 55 8.40 6.60 -52.12
N ASN A 56 8.08 6.05 -50.95
CA ASN A 56 8.77 4.95 -50.30
C ASN A 56 10.19 5.20 -49.73
N LYS A 57 10.26 5.81 -48.54
CA LYS A 57 11.30 5.50 -47.54
C LYS A 57 10.72 5.50 -46.12
N SER A 58 10.84 4.35 -45.48
CA SER A 58 10.82 4.20 -44.03
C SER A 58 11.93 5.03 -43.39
N SER A 59 11.62 5.66 -42.25
CA SER A 59 12.51 6.09 -41.15
C SER A 59 13.51 7.25 -41.37
N ARG A 60 13.52 8.15 -40.36
CA ARG A 60 14.62 8.95 -39.78
C ARG A 60 14.37 10.47 -39.81
N CYS A 61 14.25 11.07 -38.62
CA CYS A 61 14.33 12.52 -38.44
C CYS A 61 15.61 13.06 -39.09
N PRO A 62 15.55 14.15 -39.88
CA PRO A 62 16.73 14.91 -40.25
C PRO A 62 17.12 15.79 -39.06
N CYS A 63 17.73 15.19 -38.03
CA CYS A 63 18.28 15.97 -36.93
C CYS A 63 19.54 16.69 -37.42
N GLU A 64 19.69 17.96 -37.01
CA GLU A 64 20.89 18.75 -37.25
C GLU A 64 22.12 18.07 -36.63
N PRO A 65 23.37 18.42 -37.03
CA PRO A 65 24.58 17.74 -36.56
C PRO A 65 24.73 17.67 -35.04
N ASP A 66 24.23 18.66 -34.30
CA ASP A 66 24.28 18.75 -32.84
C ASP A 66 23.14 17.99 -32.14
N TYR A 67 22.27 17.32 -32.89
CA TYR A 67 21.09 16.63 -32.39
C TYR A 67 21.12 15.15 -32.78
N LYS A 68 20.61 14.31 -31.89
CA LYS A 68 20.39 12.88 -32.15
C LYS A 68 18.91 12.56 -32.25
N CYS A 69 18.59 11.57 -33.07
CA CYS A 69 17.23 11.07 -33.20
C CYS A 69 16.94 10.08 -32.06
N VAL A 70 16.02 10.44 -31.17
CA VAL A 70 15.45 9.56 -30.14
C VAL A 70 13.95 9.52 -30.35
N LEU A 71 13.36 8.32 -30.49
CA LEU A 71 11.90 8.16 -30.61
C LEU A 71 11.22 8.95 -31.75
N ASN A 72 11.94 9.18 -32.86
CA ASN A 72 11.55 10.07 -33.96
C ASN A 72 11.35 11.53 -33.51
N ASN A 73 12.15 11.97 -32.53
CA ASN A 73 12.29 13.34 -32.08
C ASN A 73 13.78 13.73 -32.09
N CYS A 74 14.09 15.00 -32.32
CA CYS A 74 15.46 15.49 -32.28
C CYS A 74 15.77 15.99 -30.88
N VAL A 75 16.76 15.35 -30.25
CA VAL A 75 17.20 15.68 -28.89
C VAL A 75 18.63 16.17 -28.98
N LEU A 76 18.95 17.24 -28.25
CA LEU A 76 20.30 17.77 -28.20
C LEU A 76 21.31 16.68 -27.81
N ASN A 77 22.31 16.50 -28.65
CA ASN A 77 23.42 15.60 -28.40
C ASN A 77 24.49 16.37 -27.61
N VAL A 78 24.39 16.32 -26.29
CA VAL A 78 25.26 17.07 -25.39
C VAL A 78 26.27 16.16 -24.71
N ASP A 79 27.54 16.59 -24.70
CA ASP A 79 28.59 15.99 -23.88
C ASP A 79 28.61 16.66 -22.51
N CYS A 80 27.86 16.09 -21.56
CA CYS A 80 27.79 16.64 -20.22
C CYS A 80 29.11 16.49 -19.46
N PRO A 81 29.45 17.45 -18.59
CA PRO A 81 30.62 17.33 -17.72
C PRO A 81 30.63 15.99 -16.96
N THR A 82 31.81 15.37 -16.91
CA THR A 82 31.97 14.10 -16.18
C THR A 82 31.71 14.37 -14.69
N VAL A 83 30.74 13.66 -14.12
CA VAL A 83 30.43 13.79 -12.69
C VAL A 83 31.45 13.03 -11.87
N GLN A 84 31.81 13.59 -10.72
CA GLN A 84 32.66 12.89 -9.75
C GLN A 84 31.91 11.67 -9.21
N LYS A 85 32.44 10.49 -9.53
CA LYS A 85 31.97 9.22 -8.96
C LYS A 85 32.21 9.20 -7.46
N GLN A 86 31.15 9.00 -6.69
CA GLN A 86 31.24 8.97 -5.22
C GLN A 86 31.24 7.52 -4.70
N GLY A 87 31.90 7.30 -3.57
CA GLY A 87 32.01 5.97 -2.96
C GLY A 87 32.91 4.99 -3.72
N ASN A 88 32.84 3.72 -3.32
CA ASN A 88 33.70 2.65 -3.85
C ASN A 88 33.23 2.09 -5.21
N GLY A 89 32.09 2.54 -5.70
CA GLY A 89 31.48 2.05 -6.93
C GLY A 89 30.81 0.68 -6.80
N PRO A 90 30.30 0.15 -7.92
CA PRO A 90 29.54 -1.09 -7.92
C PRO A 90 30.44 -2.28 -7.53
N PRO A 91 29.90 -3.26 -6.77
CA PRO A 91 30.65 -4.46 -6.45
C PRO A 91 30.98 -5.25 -7.72
N LYS A 92 32.12 -5.97 -7.72
CA LYS A 92 32.54 -6.81 -8.85
C LYS A 92 31.51 -7.90 -9.20
N PHE A 93 30.83 -8.41 -8.17
CA PHE A 93 29.80 -9.45 -8.29
C PHE A 93 28.54 -8.98 -7.59
N CYS A 94 27.40 -9.12 -8.27
CA CYS A 94 26.09 -8.76 -7.77
C CYS A 94 25.04 -9.71 -8.35
N LYS A 95 23.88 -9.78 -7.69
CA LYS A 95 22.71 -10.43 -8.26
C LYS A 95 22.08 -9.51 -9.28
N ASP A 96 21.75 -10.05 -10.45
CA ASP A 96 20.97 -9.30 -11.42
C ASP A 96 19.54 -9.10 -10.92
N ALA A 97 18.90 -7.99 -11.30
CA ALA A 97 17.49 -7.78 -11.03
C ALA A 97 16.63 -8.91 -11.63
N PHE A 98 15.65 -9.38 -10.86
CA PHE A 98 14.82 -10.54 -11.19
C PHE A 98 13.37 -10.34 -10.74
N ASP A 99 12.43 -10.86 -11.51
CA ASP A 99 11.02 -10.87 -11.12
C ASP A 99 10.62 -12.25 -10.57
N PRO A 100 10.37 -12.41 -9.25
CA PRO A 100 9.97 -13.69 -8.68
C PRO A 100 8.64 -14.20 -9.23
N ASN A 101 7.76 -13.32 -9.70
CA ASN A 101 6.45 -13.68 -10.24
C ASN A 101 6.47 -13.86 -11.77
N ARG A 102 7.60 -13.61 -12.45
CA ARG A 102 7.78 -13.75 -13.90
C ARG A 102 6.66 -13.07 -14.71
N ARG A 103 6.29 -11.85 -14.34
CA ARG A 103 5.25 -11.08 -15.03
C ARG A 103 5.60 -10.85 -16.49
N PRO A 104 4.59 -10.82 -17.37
CA PRO A 104 4.82 -10.56 -18.78
C PRO A 104 5.37 -9.15 -18.99
N PRO A 105 6.13 -8.92 -20.08
CA PRO A 105 6.58 -7.59 -20.45
C PRO A 105 5.45 -6.57 -20.56
N SER A 106 5.69 -5.35 -20.06
CA SER A 106 4.76 -4.23 -20.24
C SER A 106 4.90 -3.65 -21.66
N LYS A 107 3.84 -3.04 -22.19
CA LYS A 107 3.90 -2.30 -23.47
C LYS A 107 4.91 -1.15 -23.44
N LEU A 108 5.26 -0.65 -22.24
CA LEU A 108 6.31 0.35 -22.04
C LEU A 108 7.63 -0.07 -22.70
N GLU A 109 7.98 -1.36 -22.60
CA GLU A 109 9.22 -1.94 -23.13
C GLU A 109 9.29 -1.92 -24.66
N SER A 110 8.17 -1.69 -25.36
CA SER A 110 8.14 -1.59 -26.83
C SER A 110 8.68 -0.27 -27.36
N TRP A 111 8.74 0.77 -26.52
CA TRP A 111 9.15 2.10 -26.94
C TRP A 111 10.20 2.72 -26.03
N PHE A 112 10.17 2.46 -24.72
CA PHE A 112 11.18 2.96 -23.79
C PHE A 112 12.27 1.92 -23.62
N THR A 113 13.41 2.10 -24.31
CA THR A 113 14.51 1.13 -24.38
C THR A 113 15.63 1.43 -23.37
N GLU A 114 16.55 0.47 -23.21
CA GLU A 114 17.73 0.63 -22.37
C GLU A 114 18.60 1.81 -22.82
N ASP A 115 18.76 2.01 -24.13
CA ASP A 115 19.51 3.15 -24.68
C ASP A 115 18.91 4.49 -24.29
N ILE A 116 17.57 4.59 -24.29
CA ILE A 116 16.86 5.81 -23.87
C ILE A 116 17.03 6.02 -22.36
N PHE A 117 16.89 4.97 -21.55
CA PHE A 117 17.09 5.06 -20.10
C PHE A 117 18.53 5.51 -19.78
N ASN A 118 19.53 4.92 -20.44
CA ASN A 118 20.93 5.24 -20.21
C ASN A 118 21.29 6.65 -20.72
N ASP A 119 20.65 7.14 -21.78
CA ASP A 119 20.79 8.52 -22.23
C ASP A 119 20.17 9.53 -21.26
N LEU A 120 19.02 9.20 -20.66
CA LEU A 120 18.35 10.06 -19.70
C LEU A 120 19.02 10.09 -18.34
N PHE A 121 19.64 8.98 -17.92
CA PHE A 121 20.22 8.85 -16.56
C PHE A 121 21.69 8.41 -16.54
N PRO A 122 22.58 9.06 -17.32
CA PRO A 122 23.99 8.71 -17.36
C PRO A 122 24.70 8.95 -16.01
N LYS A 123 24.13 9.80 -15.17
CA LYS A 123 24.66 10.20 -13.86
C LYS A 123 24.06 9.43 -12.68
N ALA A 124 23.15 8.47 -12.92
CA ALA A 124 22.48 7.72 -11.87
C ALA A 124 23.47 7.06 -10.88
N ASN A 125 22.97 6.71 -9.69
CA ASN A 125 23.74 5.99 -8.67
C ASN A 125 25.05 6.70 -8.31
N LEU A 126 24.96 7.96 -7.90
CA LEU A 126 26.11 8.77 -7.48
C LEU A 126 27.22 8.92 -8.54
N GLY A 127 26.81 9.10 -9.80
CA GLY A 127 27.72 9.28 -10.94
C GLY A 127 28.27 7.99 -11.56
N TRP A 128 27.83 6.82 -11.10
CA TRP A 128 28.24 5.52 -11.67
C TRP A 128 27.39 5.06 -12.86
N GLY A 129 26.33 5.79 -13.18
CA GLY A 129 25.38 5.48 -14.25
C GLY A 129 24.48 4.29 -13.92
N ALA A 130 23.76 3.81 -14.93
CA ALA A 130 22.77 2.74 -14.85
C ALA A 130 23.40 1.33 -14.69
N ASN A 131 24.39 1.18 -13.81
CA ASN A 131 25.07 -0.08 -13.60
C ASN A 131 24.12 -1.16 -13.07
N LYS A 132 24.18 -2.37 -13.63
CA LYS A 132 23.30 -3.50 -13.25
C LYS A 132 23.38 -3.91 -11.78
N CYS A 133 24.48 -3.60 -11.09
CA CYS A 133 24.68 -3.92 -9.68
C CYS A 133 24.09 -2.88 -8.73
N PHE A 134 23.56 -1.78 -9.26
CA PHE A 134 22.95 -0.73 -8.46
C PHE A 134 21.44 -0.61 -8.70
N PRO A 135 20.70 -0.01 -7.76
CA PRO A 135 19.24 -0.04 -7.74
C PRO A 135 18.60 0.64 -8.95
N TYR A 136 19.24 1.67 -9.50
CA TYR A 136 18.73 2.40 -10.66
C TYR A 136 19.40 1.90 -11.95
N ASN A 137 18.74 0.97 -12.63
CA ASN A 137 19.12 0.49 -13.95
C ASN A 137 17.87 0.12 -14.76
N TYR A 138 18.02 0.01 -16.08
CA TYR A 138 16.88 -0.24 -16.96
C TYR A 138 16.16 -1.57 -16.65
N LYS A 139 16.91 -2.65 -16.39
CA LYS A 139 16.31 -3.96 -16.05
C LYS A 139 15.47 -3.88 -14.78
N ALA A 140 15.97 -3.17 -13.77
CA ALA A 140 15.23 -2.93 -12.54
C ALA A 140 13.95 -2.11 -12.81
N PHE A 141 14.05 -1.10 -13.68
CA PHE A 141 12.95 -0.23 -14.06
C PHE A 141 11.81 -0.98 -14.76
N ILE A 142 12.12 -1.77 -15.79
CA ILE A 142 11.09 -2.51 -16.54
C ILE A 142 10.46 -3.61 -15.69
N ILE A 143 11.23 -4.30 -14.83
CA ILE A 143 10.67 -5.29 -13.90
C ILE A 143 9.65 -4.61 -12.97
N ALA A 144 10.00 -3.45 -12.41
CA ALA A 144 9.08 -2.70 -11.56
C ALA A 144 7.81 -2.27 -12.32
N ALA A 145 7.96 -1.77 -13.54
CA ALA A 145 6.84 -1.34 -14.38
C ALA A 145 5.86 -2.48 -14.73
N ARG A 146 6.31 -3.74 -14.83
CA ARG A 146 5.42 -4.90 -15.09
C ARG A 146 4.40 -5.16 -13.99
N TYR A 147 4.61 -4.64 -12.78
CA TYR A 147 3.62 -4.72 -11.70
C TYR A 147 2.49 -3.69 -11.85
N PHE A 148 2.66 -2.70 -12.73
CA PHE A 148 1.73 -1.62 -13.01
C PHE A 148 1.55 -1.52 -14.54
N PRO A 149 0.84 -2.46 -15.18
CA PRO A 149 0.78 -2.55 -16.64
C PRO A 149 0.24 -1.29 -17.31
N GLU A 150 -0.54 -0.46 -16.60
CA GLU A 150 -1.08 0.83 -17.04
C GLU A 150 0.00 1.94 -17.12
N PHE A 151 1.03 1.87 -16.28
CA PHE A 151 2.08 2.88 -16.16
C PHE A 151 2.86 3.03 -17.47
N GLY A 152 2.80 4.22 -18.08
CA GLY A 152 3.45 4.50 -19.35
C GLY A 152 2.91 3.66 -20.52
N THR A 153 1.64 3.20 -20.45
CA THR A 153 1.00 2.46 -21.56
C THR A 153 -0.44 2.84 -21.86
N GLU A 154 -1.14 3.50 -20.94
CA GLU A 154 -2.53 3.89 -21.14
C GLU A 154 -2.70 4.98 -22.21
N SER A 155 -3.88 5.00 -22.83
CA SER A 155 -4.21 5.93 -23.93
C SER A 155 -5.69 6.35 -23.87
N PRO A 156 -6.10 7.02 -22.78
CA PRO A 156 -7.47 7.50 -22.64
C PRO A 156 -7.80 8.62 -23.63
N THR A 157 -9.09 8.89 -23.79
CA THR A 157 -9.57 10.01 -24.62
C THR A 157 -9.74 11.25 -23.75
N ASN A 158 -8.70 12.08 -23.68
CA ASN A 158 -8.57 13.19 -22.74
C ASN A 158 -8.01 14.48 -23.38
N GLY A 159 -8.05 14.57 -24.72
CA GLY A 159 -7.47 15.69 -25.47
C GLY A 159 -6.04 15.44 -25.98
N PHE A 160 -5.39 14.35 -25.56
CA PHE A 160 -4.09 13.93 -26.07
C PHE A 160 -4.20 12.66 -26.92
N THR A 161 -3.28 12.51 -27.88
CA THR A 161 -3.13 11.26 -28.63
C THR A 161 -2.61 10.14 -27.73
N ALA A 162 -2.80 8.88 -28.15
CA ALA A 162 -2.26 7.73 -27.41
C ALA A 162 -0.76 7.88 -27.09
N ARG A 163 0.04 8.32 -28.07
CA ARG A 163 1.49 8.55 -27.92
C ARG A 163 1.82 9.62 -26.90
N GLU A 164 1.05 10.71 -26.90
CA GLU A 164 1.26 11.81 -25.97
C GLU A 164 0.92 11.39 -24.55
N ASN A 165 -0.18 10.66 -24.35
CA ASN A 165 -0.59 10.17 -23.04
C ASN A 165 0.49 9.32 -22.35
N TYR A 166 0.90 8.21 -22.96
CA TYR A 166 1.82 7.30 -22.29
C TYR A 166 3.24 7.87 -22.12
N ARG A 167 3.66 8.84 -22.96
CA ARG A 167 4.96 9.53 -22.81
C ARG A 167 4.91 10.63 -21.75
N ARG A 168 3.80 11.37 -21.65
CA ARG A 168 3.58 12.36 -20.59
C ARG A 168 3.53 11.70 -19.22
N ASP A 169 2.93 10.52 -19.10
CA ASP A 169 2.92 9.74 -17.86
C ASP A 169 4.34 9.42 -17.37
N LEU A 170 5.18 8.93 -18.28
CA LEU A 170 6.58 8.64 -17.97
C LEU A 170 7.38 9.92 -17.66
N ALA A 171 7.14 11.00 -18.41
CA ALA A 171 7.75 12.31 -18.18
C ALA A 171 7.44 12.85 -16.78
N ALA A 172 6.18 12.73 -16.34
CA ALA A 172 5.75 13.18 -15.02
C ALA A 172 6.45 12.42 -13.90
N PHE A 173 6.52 11.08 -13.99
CA PHE A 173 7.26 10.27 -13.03
C PHE A 173 8.74 10.70 -12.92
N PHE A 174 9.42 10.89 -14.06
CA PHE A 174 10.81 11.33 -14.06
C PHE A 174 11.01 12.76 -13.56
N ALA A 175 10.07 13.67 -13.85
CA ALA A 175 10.11 15.03 -13.34
C ALA A 175 10.10 15.07 -11.81
N HIS A 176 9.27 14.23 -11.17
CA HIS A 176 9.29 14.08 -9.72
C HIS A 176 10.59 13.45 -9.24
N ALA A 177 11.07 12.40 -9.90
CA ALA A 177 12.33 11.75 -9.51
C ALA A 177 13.56 12.68 -9.59
N ILE A 178 13.60 13.62 -10.54
CA ILE A 178 14.64 14.66 -10.61
C ILE A 178 14.64 15.52 -9.36
N GLN A 179 13.48 16.00 -8.93
CA GLN A 179 13.40 16.82 -7.74
C GLN A 179 13.76 16.04 -6.48
N GLU A 180 13.32 14.79 -6.36
CA GLU A 180 13.56 13.96 -5.16
C GLU A 180 14.99 13.42 -5.06
N THR A 181 15.58 13.01 -6.19
CA THR A 181 16.84 12.25 -6.19
C THR A 181 17.87 12.73 -7.19
N GLY A 182 17.64 13.85 -7.86
CA GLY A 182 18.56 14.40 -8.83
C GLY A 182 19.88 14.87 -8.21
N GLU A 183 20.93 14.91 -9.04
CA GLU A 183 22.21 15.56 -8.73
C GLU A 183 22.00 17.04 -8.39
N ASN A 184 21.11 17.71 -9.15
CA ASN A 184 20.76 19.11 -8.99
C ASN A 184 21.97 20.08 -9.07
N ASP A 185 22.93 19.79 -9.97
CA ASP A 185 24.12 20.61 -10.18
C ASP A 185 23.80 21.95 -10.86
N ALA A 186 23.52 22.98 -10.06
CA ALA A 186 23.27 24.33 -10.54
C ALA A 186 24.50 25.00 -11.17
N SER A 187 25.72 24.47 -10.97
CA SER A 187 26.94 25.07 -11.53
C SER A 187 27.01 24.97 -13.05
N LEU A 188 26.26 24.05 -13.66
CA LEU A 188 26.17 23.88 -15.11
C LEU A 188 25.74 25.18 -15.82
N TYR A 189 24.86 25.96 -15.19
CA TYR A 189 24.32 27.22 -15.76
C TYR A 189 25.31 28.39 -15.72
N SER A 190 26.40 28.26 -14.96
CA SER A 190 27.48 29.25 -14.95
C SER A 190 28.53 28.97 -16.04
N ASN A 191 28.58 27.74 -16.54
CA ASN A 191 29.69 27.23 -17.33
C ASN A 191 29.31 26.83 -18.76
N MET A 192 28.01 26.83 -19.09
CA MET A 192 27.47 26.38 -20.37
C MET A 192 26.32 27.28 -20.81
N ASP A 193 25.98 27.22 -22.10
CA ASP A 193 24.74 27.80 -22.60
C ASP A 193 23.51 27.16 -21.92
N ILE A 194 22.42 27.92 -21.79
CA ILE A 194 21.21 27.49 -21.06
C ILE A 194 20.66 26.17 -21.61
N GLU A 195 20.63 25.99 -22.93
CA GLU A 195 20.05 24.79 -23.55
C GLU A 195 20.91 23.54 -23.23
N GLN A 196 22.23 23.69 -23.27
CA GLN A 196 23.16 22.63 -22.87
C GLN A 196 23.10 22.35 -21.37
N ALA A 197 22.99 23.40 -20.55
CA ALA A 197 22.86 23.28 -19.11
C ALA A 197 21.56 22.55 -18.74
N HIS A 198 20.42 22.88 -19.37
CA HIS A 198 19.15 22.14 -19.26
C HIS A 198 19.36 20.67 -19.58
N ALA A 199 19.92 20.38 -20.76
CA ALA A 199 20.14 19.03 -21.23
C ALA A 199 21.03 18.19 -20.29
N CYS A 200 21.95 18.82 -19.55
CA CYS A 200 22.82 18.13 -18.58
C CYS A 200 22.28 18.09 -17.16
N PHE A 201 21.51 19.09 -16.74
CA PHE A 201 20.91 19.15 -15.42
C PHE A 201 19.82 18.09 -15.28
N TYR A 202 18.90 18.00 -16.25
CA TYR A 202 17.79 17.04 -16.21
C TYR A 202 18.21 15.60 -16.53
N ARG A 203 19.44 15.39 -17.01
CA ARG A 203 20.10 14.07 -17.06
C ARG A 203 20.71 13.63 -15.71
N GLY A 204 20.57 14.45 -14.68
CA GLY A 204 21.05 14.19 -13.32
C GLY A 204 20.10 13.35 -12.46
N GLY A 205 19.03 12.76 -13.01
CA GLY A 205 18.04 11.98 -12.26
C GLY A 205 18.57 10.67 -11.69
N PHE A 206 17.87 10.13 -10.69
CA PHE A 206 18.24 8.88 -10.00
C PHE A 206 19.67 8.90 -9.44
N TYR A 207 20.16 10.08 -9.05
CA TYR A 207 21.51 10.23 -8.53
C TYR A 207 21.60 9.68 -7.09
N ASN A 208 20.72 10.17 -6.21
CA ASN A 208 20.72 9.85 -4.78
C ASN A 208 19.87 8.62 -4.42
N TRP A 209 20.35 7.83 -3.46
CA TRP A 209 19.59 6.72 -2.87
C TRP A 209 18.81 7.11 -1.62
N PHE A 210 19.40 8.00 -0.82
CA PHE A 210 18.95 8.37 0.51
C PHE A 210 18.73 9.87 0.61
N GLU A 211 17.84 10.24 1.53
CA GLU A 211 17.61 11.64 1.87
C GLU A 211 18.89 12.32 2.35
N GLY A 212 19.18 13.49 1.80
CA GLY A 212 20.42 14.23 2.04
C GLY A 212 21.63 13.72 1.25
N GLY A 213 21.49 12.64 0.46
CA GLY A 213 22.56 12.10 -0.38
C GLY A 213 23.78 11.62 0.40
N PRO A 214 24.96 11.53 -0.26
CA PRO A 214 26.20 11.15 0.42
C PRO A 214 26.61 12.19 1.47
N GLY A 215 26.99 11.70 2.65
CA GLY A 215 27.23 12.53 3.83
C GLY A 215 25.95 12.91 4.58
N SER A 216 24.81 12.27 4.28
CA SER A 216 23.54 12.50 4.99
C SER A 216 23.72 12.48 6.51
N SER A 217 23.19 13.52 7.16
CA SER A 217 23.27 13.67 8.62
C SER A 217 22.47 12.62 9.37
N PHE A 218 21.60 11.86 8.71
CA PHE A 218 20.83 10.77 9.31
C PHE A 218 21.65 9.49 9.50
N LEU A 219 22.71 9.31 8.71
CA LEU A 219 23.46 8.08 8.66
C LEU A 219 24.66 8.10 9.61
N PRO A 220 25.11 6.93 10.10
CA PRO A 220 26.36 6.83 10.85
C PRO A 220 27.57 7.32 10.04
N PRO A 221 28.60 7.91 10.68
CA PRO A 221 29.80 8.38 9.99
C PRO A 221 30.51 7.30 9.15
N ASN A 222 30.49 6.05 9.62
CA ASN A 222 31.14 4.92 8.94
C ASN A 222 30.28 4.32 7.81
N SER A 223 29.07 4.81 7.59
CA SER A 223 28.13 4.38 6.55
C SER A 223 27.46 5.62 5.97
N SER A 224 28.26 6.54 5.42
CA SER A 224 27.84 7.89 5.03
C SER A 224 27.01 7.94 3.72
N GLY A 225 26.30 6.88 3.32
CA GLY A 225 25.41 6.90 2.16
C GLY A 225 26.10 6.74 0.81
N TYR A 226 27.27 6.11 0.78
CA TYR A 226 28.06 5.84 -0.42
C TYR A 226 27.81 4.43 -0.99
N SER A 227 26.97 3.63 -0.34
CA SER A 227 26.47 2.33 -0.80
C SER A 227 24.98 2.17 -0.47
N PRO A 228 24.16 1.45 -1.27
CA PRO A 228 22.77 1.16 -0.92
C PRO A 228 22.59 0.42 0.41
N ALA A 229 23.65 -0.25 0.91
CA ALA A 229 23.63 -0.91 2.21
C ALA A 229 23.78 0.06 3.40
N ASP A 230 24.25 1.28 3.17
CA ASP A 230 24.59 2.22 4.24
C ASP A 230 23.37 2.72 5.03
N GLY A 231 22.18 2.64 4.42
CA GLY A 231 20.90 3.04 5.03
C GLY A 231 20.33 2.04 6.04
N GLU A 232 21.10 1.02 6.44
CA GLU A 232 20.67 -0.01 7.41
C GLU A 232 20.42 0.56 8.80
N LYS A 233 21.15 1.62 9.15
CA LYS A 233 21.09 2.28 10.45
C LYS A 233 20.97 3.79 10.28
N CYS A 234 20.37 4.42 11.27
CA CYS A 234 20.22 5.86 11.31
C CYS A 234 20.23 6.37 12.75
N ASN A 235 20.55 7.64 12.91
CA ASN A 235 20.41 8.35 14.17
C ASN A 235 18.92 8.65 14.46
N PRO A 236 18.58 9.24 15.63
CA PRO A 236 17.19 9.56 15.96
C PRO A 236 16.48 10.47 14.95
N ALA A 237 17.21 11.34 14.23
CA ALA A 237 16.62 12.24 13.25
C ALA A 237 16.14 11.49 11.99
N GLY A 238 16.85 10.45 11.56
CA GLY A 238 16.46 9.61 10.42
C GLY A 238 15.36 8.58 10.72
N ARG A 239 14.79 8.57 11.92
CA ARG A 239 13.85 7.50 12.32
C ARG A 239 12.54 7.58 11.54
N TYR A 240 12.01 8.79 11.34
CA TYR A 240 10.77 9.10 10.60
C TYR A 240 9.63 8.16 11.01
N CYS A 241 9.48 8.00 12.31
CA CYS A 241 8.50 7.11 12.92
C CYS A 241 7.37 7.93 13.51
N SER A 242 6.17 7.76 12.97
CA SER A 242 4.95 8.29 13.53
C SER A 242 4.25 7.20 14.34
N THR A 243 3.94 7.51 15.60
CA THR A 243 3.36 6.55 16.55
C THR A 243 2.07 7.09 17.14
N ASN A 244 1.03 6.27 17.10
CA ASN A 244 -0.18 6.40 17.90
C ASN A 244 -0.85 5.02 17.95
N ALA A 245 -1.91 4.85 18.75
CA ALA A 245 -2.54 3.54 18.93
C ALA A 245 -3.00 2.88 17.62
N GLU A 246 -3.44 3.66 16.63
CA GLU A 246 -3.88 3.15 15.32
C GLU A 246 -2.68 2.84 14.41
N LEU A 247 -1.71 3.75 14.31
CA LEU A 247 -0.49 3.56 13.53
C LEU A 247 0.33 2.38 14.04
N ASP A 248 0.48 2.24 15.36
CA ASP A 248 1.24 1.17 15.97
C ASP A 248 0.56 -0.19 15.75
N HIS A 249 -0.76 -0.20 15.55
CA HIS A 249 -1.50 -1.41 15.19
C HIS A 249 -1.23 -1.84 13.74
N PHE A 250 -1.28 -0.90 12.79
CA PHE A 250 -1.14 -1.24 11.37
C PHE A 250 0.30 -1.29 10.89
N TYR A 251 1.10 -0.31 11.31
CA TYR A 251 2.42 -0.01 10.79
C TYR A 251 3.41 0.34 11.92
N PRO A 252 3.62 -0.57 12.90
CA PRO A 252 4.49 -0.31 14.03
C PRO A 252 5.92 0.00 13.59
N CYS A 253 6.56 0.90 14.32
CA CYS A 253 7.98 1.15 14.14
C CYS A 253 8.81 0.06 14.82
N SER A 254 9.89 -0.37 14.17
CA SER A 254 10.92 -1.15 14.81
C SER A 254 11.69 -0.30 15.81
N ASN A 255 11.75 -0.75 17.06
CA ASN A 255 12.54 -0.12 18.12
C ASN A 255 13.91 -0.79 18.30
N GLU A 256 14.31 -1.68 17.39
CA GLU A 256 15.62 -2.32 17.44
C GLU A 256 16.73 -1.27 17.27
N GLN A 257 17.72 -1.35 18.17
CA GLN A 257 18.85 -0.44 18.23
C GLN A 257 20.16 -1.20 18.20
N GLU A 258 21.19 -0.52 17.70
CA GLU A 258 22.58 -0.97 17.82
C GLU A 258 23.44 0.23 18.21
N GLY A 259 23.90 0.23 19.47
CA GLY A 259 24.53 1.41 20.06
C GLY A 259 23.55 2.58 20.10
N ASN A 260 23.97 3.74 19.58
CA ASN A 260 23.15 4.96 19.54
C ASN A 260 22.29 5.08 18.26
N TYR A 261 22.24 4.03 17.44
CA TYR A 261 21.53 4.03 16.16
C TYR A 261 20.33 3.10 16.18
N TYR A 262 19.33 3.42 15.37
CA TYR A 262 18.14 2.61 15.14
C TYR A 262 18.32 1.76 13.89
N LYS A 263 17.63 0.62 13.82
CA LYS A 263 17.43 -0.13 12.58
C LYS A 263 16.08 0.17 11.91
N GLY A 264 15.08 0.61 12.70
CA GLY A 264 13.80 1.12 12.20
C GLY A 264 13.90 2.53 11.62
N CYS A 265 14.57 2.66 10.48
CA CYS A 265 14.89 3.92 9.83
C CYS A 265 14.01 4.17 8.60
N TYR A 266 13.03 5.06 8.69
CA TYR A 266 12.05 5.30 7.62
C TYR A 266 12.25 6.63 6.87
N PHE A 267 13.47 7.18 6.88
CA PHE A 267 13.82 8.34 6.05
C PHE A 267 13.72 8.04 4.53
N GLY A 268 13.78 9.09 3.71
CA GLY A 268 13.59 9.00 2.27
C GLY A 268 14.54 8.02 1.57
N ARG A 269 13.96 7.10 0.79
CA ARG A 269 14.67 6.13 -0.06
C ARG A 269 14.04 5.98 -1.44
N GLY A 270 14.87 5.65 -2.42
CA GLY A 270 14.41 5.38 -3.78
C GLY A 270 14.07 6.66 -4.56
N ALA A 271 13.61 6.49 -5.79
CA ALA A 271 13.42 7.58 -6.76
C ALA A 271 12.42 8.66 -6.32
N ILE A 272 11.41 8.30 -5.52
CA ILE A 272 10.42 9.24 -4.97
C ILE A 272 10.64 9.50 -3.46
N GLN A 273 11.77 9.05 -2.88
CA GLN A 273 12.11 9.27 -1.48
C GLN A 273 11.01 8.81 -0.50
N LEU A 274 10.57 7.55 -0.66
CA LEU A 274 9.56 6.92 0.20
C LEU A 274 9.95 7.06 1.68
N SER A 275 9.06 7.67 2.46
CA SER A 275 9.34 8.12 3.83
C SER A 275 8.21 7.77 4.79
N TYR A 276 8.52 7.62 6.08
CA TYR A 276 7.64 7.23 7.18
C TYR A 276 7.19 5.76 7.24
N ASN A 277 7.13 5.23 8.47
CA ASN A 277 6.70 3.85 8.77
C ASN A 277 5.39 3.45 8.08
N PHE A 278 4.38 4.32 8.06
CA PHE A 278 3.09 4.01 7.44
C PHE A 278 3.17 3.85 5.92
N ASN A 279 4.07 4.54 5.22
CA ASN A 279 4.24 4.35 3.78
C ASN A 279 5.02 3.06 3.48
N TYR A 280 6.07 2.75 4.25
CA TYR A 280 6.78 1.47 4.15
C TYR A 280 5.85 0.30 4.45
N GLY A 281 5.00 0.43 5.46
CA GLY A 281 4.01 -0.58 5.84
C GLY A 281 2.90 -0.77 4.80
N GLN A 282 2.38 0.32 4.22
CA GLN A 282 1.40 0.24 3.12
C GLN A 282 2.02 -0.40 1.87
N PHE A 283 3.25 -0.03 1.51
CA PHE A 283 3.95 -0.64 0.38
C PHE A 283 4.23 -2.13 0.64
N GLN A 284 4.70 -2.49 1.83
CA GLN A 284 4.88 -3.89 2.25
C GLN A 284 3.58 -4.68 2.10
N GLN A 285 2.46 -4.13 2.55
CA GLN A 285 1.18 -4.80 2.43
C GLN A 285 0.78 -4.99 0.96
N TRP A 286 0.99 -3.97 0.13
CA TRP A 286 0.77 -4.11 -1.30
C TRP A 286 1.67 -5.20 -1.90
N LEU A 287 2.96 -5.27 -1.53
CA LEU A 287 3.86 -6.35 -1.96
C LEU A 287 3.35 -7.73 -1.55
N HIS A 288 2.82 -7.89 -0.34
CA HIS A 288 2.22 -9.15 0.12
C HIS A 288 1.03 -9.55 -0.75
N SER A 289 0.20 -8.59 -1.17
CA SER A 289 -0.90 -8.84 -2.13
C SER A 289 -0.41 -9.29 -3.51
N GLN A 290 0.83 -8.96 -3.85
CA GLN A 290 1.52 -9.39 -5.08
C GLN A 290 2.38 -10.64 -4.86
N ASN A 291 2.18 -11.39 -3.77
CA ASN A 291 2.95 -12.59 -3.42
C ASN A 291 4.45 -12.33 -3.22
N ILE A 292 4.83 -11.11 -2.82
CA ILE A 292 6.20 -10.72 -2.48
C ILE A 292 6.28 -10.53 -0.97
N ILE A 293 6.88 -11.49 -0.29
CA ILE A 293 6.97 -11.47 1.18
C ILE A 293 8.25 -10.77 1.61
N VAL A 294 8.10 -9.60 2.24
CA VAL A 294 9.18 -8.79 2.83
C VAL A 294 8.71 -8.14 4.12
N ASP A 295 9.66 -7.78 4.99
CA ASP A 295 9.39 -7.02 6.22
C ASP A 295 10.18 -5.71 6.19
N LEU A 296 9.58 -4.70 5.55
CA LEU A 296 10.07 -3.34 5.40
C LEU A 296 9.86 -2.50 6.67
N LEU A 297 8.93 -2.88 7.55
CA LEU A 297 8.81 -2.24 8.86
C LEU A 297 9.98 -2.62 9.76
N LYS A 298 10.40 -3.89 9.76
CA LYS A 298 11.57 -4.31 10.51
C LYS A 298 12.88 -3.94 9.81
N ASN A 299 12.95 -4.11 8.49
CA ASN A 299 14.17 -3.91 7.70
C ASN A 299 13.91 -2.93 6.54
N PRO A 300 13.74 -1.62 6.81
CA PRO A 300 13.36 -0.65 5.78
C PRO A 300 14.39 -0.49 4.65
N ASN A 301 15.66 -0.77 4.93
CA ASN A 301 16.73 -0.68 3.93
C ASN A 301 16.64 -1.76 2.82
N LEU A 302 15.77 -2.77 2.98
CA LEU A 302 15.40 -3.67 1.88
C LEU A 302 14.81 -2.92 0.68
N LEU A 303 14.23 -1.73 0.88
CA LEU A 303 13.77 -0.89 -0.21
C LEU A 303 14.90 -0.58 -1.20
N MET A 304 16.13 -0.37 -0.72
CA MET A 304 17.28 -0.05 -1.58
C MET A 304 18.13 -1.25 -1.98
N THR A 305 18.14 -2.31 -1.15
CA THR A 305 19.08 -3.44 -1.34
C THR A 305 18.47 -4.65 -2.02
N LYS A 306 17.14 -4.80 -2.03
CA LYS A 306 16.46 -5.94 -2.66
C LYS A 306 16.33 -5.77 -4.17
N VAL A 307 16.65 -6.83 -4.92
CA VAL A 307 16.65 -6.87 -6.39
C VAL A 307 15.71 -7.94 -6.98
N ASP A 308 15.01 -8.69 -6.14
CA ASP A 308 14.13 -9.82 -6.48
C ASP A 308 12.75 -9.76 -5.77
N PRO A 309 11.88 -8.79 -6.09
CA PRO A 309 12.02 -7.80 -7.16
C PRO A 309 12.78 -6.53 -6.73
N PRO A 310 13.21 -5.68 -7.69
CA PRO A 310 13.90 -4.42 -7.43
C PRO A 310 13.00 -3.40 -6.74
N LEU A 311 13.10 -3.32 -5.41
CA LEU A 311 12.15 -2.55 -4.61
C LEU A 311 12.33 -1.02 -4.71
N ALA A 312 13.53 -0.53 -5.04
CA ALA A 312 13.80 0.91 -5.06
C ALA A 312 12.93 1.65 -6.09
N ILE A 313 12.84 1.09 -7.30
CA ILE A 313 11.97 1.61 -8.36
C ILE A 313 10.52 1.17 -8.14
N LEU A 314 10.30 -0.08 -7.73
CA LEU A 314 8.95 -0.60 -7.53
C LEU A 314 8.16 0.18 -6.47
N GLY A 315 8.79 0.54 -5.35
CA GLY A 315 8.17 1.38 -4.32
C GLY A 315 7.90 2.80 -4.80
N SER A 316 8.73 3.32 -5.71
CA SER A 316 8.55 4.65 -6.29
C SER A 316 7.38 4.67 -7.28
N ILE A 317 7.30 3.68 -8.18
CA ILE A 317 6.14 3.53 -9.08
C ILE A 317 4.88 3.24 -8.27
N TRP A 318 4.95 2.42 -7.22
CA TRP A 318 3.82 2.18 -6.32
C TRP A 318 3.27 3.47 -5.74
N PHE A 319 4.12 4.37 -5.23
CA PHE A 319 3.66 5.66 -4.71
C PHE A 319 2.98 6.50 -5.80
N TYR A 320 3.57 6.58 -6.99
CA TYR A 320 3.02 7.31 -8.14
C TYR A 320 1.65 6.77 -8.59
N MET A 321 1.46 5.44 -8.51
CA MET A 321 0.29 4.70 -8.96
C MET A 321 -0.76 4.46 -7.87
N THR A 322 -0.56 4.88 -6.62
CA THR A 322 -1.44 4.51 -5.50
C THR A 322 -2.12 5.74 -4.88
N PRO A 323 -3.46 5.81 -4.90
CA PRO A 323 -4.20 6.88 -4.22
C PRO A 323 -4.10 6.75 -2.70
N GLN A 324 -4.03 7.90 -2.03
CA GLN A 324 -4.06 8.01 -0.56
C GLN A 324 -5.17 8.99 -0.17
N PRO A 325 -6.43 8.53 0.01
CA PRO A 325 -7.56 9.41 0.21
C PRO A 325 -7.32 10.50 1.26
N PRO A 326 -7.65 11.77 0.95
CA PRO A 326 -8.41 12.23 -0.22
C PRO A 326 -7.58 12.43 -1.50
N LYS A 327 -6.26 12.18 -1.48
CA LYS A 327 -5.38 12.34 -2.64
C LYS A 327 -5.65 11.24 -3.69
N PRO A 328 -5.85 11.57 -4.97
CA PRO A 328 -5.85 10.59 -6.06
C PRO A 328 -4.43 10.05 -6.29
N ALA A 329 -4.26 9.09 -7.20
CA ALA A 329 -2.92 8.73 -7.68
C ALA A 329 -2.39 9.83 -8.61
N MET A 330 -1.08 10.05 -8.62
CA MET A 330 -0.45 11.04 -9.52
C MET A 330 -0.67 10.66 -10.99
N HIS A 331 -0.55 9.36 -11.29
CA HIS A 331 -0.87 8.79 -12.59
C HIS A 331 -2.30 9.13 -13.06
N ASP A 332 -3.30 9.06 -12.18
CA ASP A 332 -4.69 9.35 -12.57
C ASP A 332 -4.93 10.81 -12.93
N ILE A 333 -4.17 11.74 -12.35
CA ILE A 333 -4.21 13.15 -12.72
C ILE A 333 -3.61 13.39 -14.11
N ILE A 334 -2.47 12.75 -14.40
CA ILE A 334 -1.79 12.89 -15.71
C ILE A 334 -2.60 12.26 -16.83
N MET A 335 -3.27 11.14 -16.54
CA MET A 335 -3.94 10.34 -17.54
C MET A 335 -5.41 10.68 -17.71
N ASP A 336 -6.15 11.08 -16.67
CA ASP A 336 -7.61 11.23 -16.72
C ASP A 336 -8.28 10.04 -17.46
N THR A 337 -7.95 8.82 -16.99
CA THR A 337 -8.13 7.54 -17.70
C THR A 337 -9.57 7.25 -18.14
N VAL A 338 -10.53 7.77 -17.38
CA VAL A 338 -11.92 7.94 -17.77
C VAL A 338 -12.21 9.41 -17.50
N PRO A 339 -12.87 10.16 -18.39
CA PRO A 339 -13.17 11.57 -18.15
C PRO A 339 -13.77 11.79 -16.76
N GLY A 340 -13.03 12.44 -15.85
CA GLY A 340 -13.42 12.67 -14.46
C GLY A 340 -12.95 11.61 -13.44
N ASN A 341 -11.99 10.76 -13.76
CA ASN A 341 -11.50 9.70 -12.86
C ASN A 341 -10.66 10.21 -11.69
N TRP A 342 -10.16 11.44 -11.79
CA TRP A 342 -9.78 12.20 -10.60
C TRP A 342 -10.76 13.37 -10.50
N GLU A 343 -11.48 13.42 -9.38
CA GLU A 343 -12.45 14.48 -9.12
C GLU A 343 -11.78 15.54 -8.26
N SER A 344 -11.70 16.77 -8.77
CA SER A 344 -11.08 17.91 -8.09
C SER A 344 -12.08 18.76 -7.32
N GLY A 345 -13.38 18.44 -7.42
CA GLY A 345 -14.48 19.19 -6.84
C GLY A 345 -14.88 20.40 -7.70
N PRO A 346 -16.14 20.86 -7.58
CA PRO A 346 -16.71 21.86 -8.49
C PRO A 346 -15.93 23.18 -8.53
N VAL A 347 -15.39 23.64 -7.39
CA VAL A 347 -14.63 24.89 -7.29
C VAL A 347 -13.31 24.82 -8.07
N ASN A 348 -12.61 23.70 -8.00
CA ASN A 348 -11.35 23.54 -8.74
C ASN A 348 -11.62 23.32 -10.22
N ARG A 349 -12.69 22.58 -10.58
CA ARG A 349 -13.13 22.41 -11.97
C ARG A 349 -13.47 23.75 -12.64
N GLU A 350 -14.18 24.63 -11.93
CA GLU A 350 -14.49 25.98 -12.41
C GLU A 350 -13.21 26.83 -12.62
N ALA A 351 -12.17 26.59 -11.81
CA ALA A 351 -10.85 27.19 -11.96
C ALA A 351 -9.93 26.45 -12.98
N GLY A 352 -10.45 25.50 -13.75
CA GLY A 352 -9.69 24.80 -14.80
C GLY A 352 -8.90 23.57 -14.33
N TYR A 353 -8.90 23.24 -13.03
CA TYR A 353 -8.17 22.09 -12.49
C TYR A 353 -8.94 20.78 -12.69
N PHE A 354 -9.06 20.32 -13.94
CA PHE A 354 -9.64 19.03 -14.32
C PHE A 354 -8.95 18.49 -15.58
N GLY A 355 -9.20 17.22 -15.90
CA GLY A 355 -8.58 16.58 -17.06
C GLY A 355 -7.10 16.23 -16.84
N ALA A 356 -6.40 15.98 -17.95
CA ALA A 356 -5.03 15.47 -17.94
C ALA A 356 -3.97 16.57 -17.76
N ILE A 357 -3.72 16.97 -16.51
CA ILE A 357 -2.85 18.11 -16.11
C ILE A 357 -1.71 17.68 -15.18
N PHE A 358 -0.72 18.55 -14.91
CA PHE A 358 0.45 18.19 -14.10
C PHE A 358 0.42 18.78 -12.68
N GLY A 359 0.07 20.05 -12.50
CA GLY A 359 0.25 20.78 -11.24
C GLY A 359 -0.18 20.06 -9.95
N PRO A 360 -1.39 19.46 -9.88
CA PRO A 360 -1.85 18.77 -8.67
C PRO A 360 -0.98 17.58 -8.23
N THR A 361 -0.11 17.03 -9.08
CA THR A 361 0.82 15.96 -8.66
C THR A 361 1.87 16.48 -7.66
N SER A 362 2.31 17.74 -7.78
CA SER A 362 3.22 18.40 -6.83
C SER A 362 2.58 18.59 -5.44
N LEU A 363 1.26 18.78 -5.41
CA LEU A 363 0.48 18.82 -4.17
C LEU A 363 0.43 17.46 -3.47
N ILE A 364 0.34 16.35 -4.23
CA ILE A 364 0.31 14.99 -3.68
C ILE A 364 1.62 14.65 -2.98
N ILE A 365 2.75 14.85 -3.69
CA ILE A 365 4.06 14.36 -3.27
C ILE A 365 4.59 15.11 -2.04
N ASN A 366 4.50 16.44 -2.01
CA ASN A 366 5.10 17.23 -0.92
C ASN A 366 4.37 18.54 -0.58
N ASN A 367 3.10 18.70 -0.99
CA ASN A 367 2.32 19.92 -0.75
C ASN A 367 3.00 21.20 -1.30
N GLU A 368 3.74 21.08 -2.40
CA GLU A 368 4.50 22.16 -3.02
C GLU A 368 3.67 22.82 -4.11
N CYS A 369 3.20 24.05 -3.88
CA CYS A 369 2.40 24.86 -4.82
C CYS A 369 2.93 26.31 -4.97
N SER A 370 4.25 26.50 -5.06
CA SER A 370 4.90 27.82 -5.17
C SER A 370 4.89 28.44 -6.58
N GLY A 371 4.66 27.63 -7.61
CA GLY A 371 4.79 27.95 -9.02
C GLY A 371 6.19 27.70 -9.57
N GLU A 372 6.33 27.99 -10.86
CA GLU A 372 7.60 28.01 -11.59
C GLU A 372 8.34 29.33 -11.40
N ASP A 373 9.65 29.24 -11.14
CA ASP A 373 10.51 30.42 -11.05
C ASP A 373 10.97 30.92 -12.42
N GLN A 374 11.17 32.23 -12.54
CA GLN A 374 11.70 32.83 -13.75
C GLN A 374 13.19 32.55 -13.98
N SER A 375 13.96 32.26 -12.93
CA SER A 375 15.39 31.98 -13.03
C SER A 375 15.68 30.51 -13.35
N GLU A 376 16.82 30.24 -13.98
CA GLU A 376 17.30 28.89 -14.27
C GLU A 376 18.47 28.50 -13.34
N PRO A 377 18.51 27.25 -12.81
CA PRO A 377 17.50 26.19 -12.89
C PRO A 377 16.25 26.44 -12.03
N GLY A 378 16.18 27.58 -11.34
CA GLY A 378 15.14 27.89 -10.38
C GLY A 378 15.37 27.23 -9.02
N GLY A 379 14.46 27.50 -8.09
CA GLY A 379 14.43 26.90 -6.76
C GLY A 379 14.04 25.41 -6.78
N PRO A 380 14.30 24.69 -5.68
CA PRO A 380 13.80 23.33 -5.50
C PRO A 380 12.27 23.32 -5.37
N GLY A 381 11.70 22.13 -5.32
CA GLY A 381 10.27 21.90 -5.12
C GLY A 381 9.50 21.95 -6.43
N GLU A 382 8.33 22.59 -6.43
CA GLU A 382 7.42 22.61 -7.59
C GLU A 382 8.06 23.22 -8.85
N SER A 383 8.83 24.30 -8.69
CA SER A 383 9.53 24.97 -9.81
C SER A 383 10.39 23.99 -10.60
N ARG A 384 11.22 23.20 -9.90
CA ARG A 384 12.07 22.18 -10.53
C ARG A 384 11.26 21.04 -11.17
N ARG A 385 10.14 20.64 -10.56
CA ARG A 385 9.25 19.61 -11.12
C ARG A 385 8.63 20.06 -12.44
N ILE A 386 8.15 21.31 -12.49
CA ILE A 386 7.55 21.89 -13.71
C ILE A 386 8.58 21.91 -14.82
N LYS A 387 9.77 22.46 -14.56
CA LYS A 387 10.82 22.57 -15.58
C LYS A 387 11.34 21.21 -16.03
N ALA A 388 11.48 20.26 -15.11
CA ALA A 388 11.82 18.88 -15.46
C ALA A 388 10.73 18.23 -16.33
N PHE A 389 9.44 18.44 -16.01
CA PHE A 389 8.33 17.91 -16.80
C PHE A 389 8.32 18.50 -18.21
N LYS A 390 8.53 19.81 -18.35
CA LYS A 390 8.70 20.47 -19.65
C LYS A 390 9.84 19.85 -20.45
N TRP A 391 11.00 19.67 -19.82
CA TRP A 391 12.18 19.10 -20.47
C TRP A 391 11.98 17.65 -20.90
N PHE A 392 11.38 16.79 -20.06
CA PHE A 392 11.09 15.41 -20.44
C PHE A 392 10.01 15.31 -21.53
N CYS A 393 8.99 16.17 -21.50
CA CYS A 393 7.98 16.23 -22.57
C CYS A 393 8.62 16.61 -23.91
N ASP A 394 9.49 17.63 -23.92
CA ASP A 394 10.26 18.03 -25.08
C ASP A 394 11.16 16.89 -25.58
N TYR A 395 11.92 16.24 -24.69
CA TYR A 395 12.74 15.06 -25.01
C TYR A 395 11.91 13.97 -25.70
N PHE A 396 10.72 13.68 -25.19
CA PHE A 396 9.83 12.66 -25.73
C PHE A 396 9.02 13.12 -26.95
N GLY A 397 9.12 14.39 -27.36
CA GLY A 397 8.41 14.96 -28.51
C GLY A 397 6.89 14.98 -28.30
N VAL A 398 6.44 15.38 -27.11
CA VAL A 398 5.03 15.45 -26.71
C VAL A 398 4.74 16.78 -26.01
N PRO A 399 3.50 17.31 -26.09
CA PRO A 399 3.15 18.55 -25.43
C PRO A 399 3.04 18.35 -23.91
N THR A 400 3.31 19.42 -23.16
CA THR A 400 3.16 19.48 -21.70
C THR A 400 1.68 19.53 -21.31
N GLY A 401 0.89 20.30 -22.06
CA GLY A 401 -0.50 20.63 -21.77
C GLY A 401 -0.66 22.14 -21.58
N ASP A 402 -1.66 22.56 -20.82
CA ASP A 402 -1.84 23.97 -20.46
C ASP A 402 -0.76 24.40 -19.45
N GLU A 403 0.01 25.43 -19.82
CA GLU A 403 1.10 26.00 -19.03
C GLU A 403 0.65 26.49 -17.65
N GLU A 404 -0.56 27.06 -17.53
CA GLU A 404 -1.09 27.56 -16.25
C GLU A 404 -1.43 26.40 -15.29
N LEU A 405 -1.76 25.23 -15.85
CA LEU A 405 -2.14 24.03 -15.11
C LEU A 405 -0.95 23.09 -14.84
N LEU A 406 0.27 23.49 -15.22
CA LEU A 406 1.48 22.84 -14.74
C LEU A 406 1.77 23.13 -13.27
N SER A 407 1.14 24.16 -12.69
CA SER A 407 1.26 24.48 -11.26
C SER A 407 -0.04 24.32 -10.50
N CYS A 408 0.04 23.82 -9.27
CA CYS A 408 -1.05 23.84 -8.30
C CYS A 408 -1.12 25.15 -7.49
N LYS A 409 -0.28 26.16 -7.78
CA LYS A 409 -0.26 27.46 -7.08
C LYS A 409 -1.64 28.10 -7.02
N ASN A 410 -2.32 28.17 -8.16
CA ASN A 410 -3.63 28.81 -8.29
C ASN A 410 -4.81 27.86 -8.02
N MET A 411 -4.55 26.61 -7.61
CA MET A 411 -5.60 25.64 -7.28
C MET A 411 -6.37 26.09 -6.03
N PRO A 412 -7.66 26.45 -6.14
CA PRO A 412 -8.38 27.10 -5.04
C PRO A 412 -8.53 26.26 -3.77
N LYS A 413 -8.80 24.96 -3.90
CA LYS A 413 -8.93 24.02 -2.79
C LYS A 413 -7.88 22.92 -2.88
N LYS A 414 -7.12 22.73 -1.81
CA LYS A 414 -6.11 21.67 -1.74
C LYS A 414 -6.77 20.36 -1.28
N PHE A 415 -6.07 19.23 -1.45
CA PHE A 415 -6.65 17.92 -1.12
C PHE A 415 -7.09 17.79 0.35
N GLY A 416 -6.44 18.49 1.28
CA GLY A 416 -6.83 18.51 2.69
C GLY A 416 -8.15 19.25 2.98
N ASP A 417 -8.64 20.08 2.05
CA ASP A 417 -9.87 20.86 2.22
C ASP A 417 -11.13 20.08 1.79
N PHE A 418 -10.96 18.92 1.16
CA PHE A 418 -12.10 18.10 0.75
C PHE A 418 -12.68 17.32 1.92
N SER A 419 -14.01 17.17 1.93
CA SER A 419 -14.75 16.44 2.97
C SER A 419 -14.87 14.93 2.72
N ASN A 420 -14.30 14.41 1.62
CA ASN A 420 -14.41 13.03 1.18
C ASN A 420 -13.15 12.20 1.47
N PHE A 421 -12.48 12.46 2.59
CA PHE A 421 -11.42 11.61 3.13
C PHE A 421 -12.04 10.38 3.80
N LEU A 422 -12.68 9.53 2.98
CA LEU A 422 -13.36 8.35 3.46
C LEU A 422 -12.36 7.24 3.77
N SER A 423 -12.50 6.67 4.97
CA SER A 423 -11.83 5.44 5.37
C SER A 423 -12.86 4.43 5.86
N PHE A 424 -12.52 3.14 5.80
CA PHE A 424 -13.35 2.13 6.46
C PHE A 424 -13.15 2.22 7.97
N GLN A 425 -14.27 2.27 8.68
CA GLN A 425 -14.34 2.39 10.13
C GLN A 425 -15.38 1.44 10.68
N PRO A 426 -15.30 1.07 11.98
CA PRO A 426 -16.36 0.31 12.62
C PRO A 426 -17.72 0.96 12.36
N ASP A 427 -18.72 0.16 12.03
CA ASP A 427 -20.09 0.62 12.01
C ASP A 427 -20.60 0.74 13.44
N TRP A 428 -20.32 1.89 14.04
CA TRP A 428 -20.74 2.24 15.39
C TRP A 428 -22.23 2.01 15.59
N SER A 429 -23.07 2.25 14.57
CA SER A 429 -24.54 2.09 14.67
C SER A 429 -25.00 0.64 14.89
N SER A 430 -24.10 -0.32 14.70
CA SER A 430 -24.33 -1.75 14.80
C SER A 430 -23.53 -2.44 15.89
N THR A 431 -22.52 -1.79 16.48
CA THR A 431 -21.56 -2.42 17.42
C THR A 431 -22.23 -2.93 18.71
N TRP A 432 -23.36 -2.33 19.11
CA TRP A 432 -24.16 -2.74 20.28
C TRP A 432 -25.23 -3.81 19.99
N LYS A 433 -25.26 -4.37 18.77
CA LYS A 433 -26.22 -5.41 18.38
C LYS A 433 -25.51 -6.75 18.29
N GLU A 434 -26.21 -7.85 18.57
CA GLU A 434 -25.74 -9.23 18.36
C GLU A 434 -25.61 -9.54 16.85
N LYS A 435 -24.69 -8.85 16.18
CA LYS A 435 -24.42 -8.97 14.75
C LYS A 435 -22.91 -9.03 14.53
N PRO A 436 -22.45 -9.72 13.46
CA PRO A 436 -21.04 -9.72 13.10
C PRO A 436 -20.48 -8.30 12.96
N CYS A 437 -19.23 -8.09 13.39
CA CYS A 437 -18.50 -6.86 13.18
C CYS A 437 -18.67 -6.35 11.75
N SER A 438 -19.12 -5.11 11.61
CA SER A 438 -19.27 -4.45 10.32
C SER A 438 -18.39 -3.22 10.27
N CYS A 439 -17.89 -2.92 9.07
CA CYS A 439 -17.23 -1.65 8.80
C CYS A 439 -17.95 -0.92 7.67
N VAL A 440 -18.12 0.38 7.86
CA VAL A 440 -18.74 1.30 6.91
C VAL A 440 -17.78 2.46 6.59
N PRO A 441 -17.93 3.10 5.43
CA PRO A 441 -17.17 4.31 5.12
C PRO A 441 -17.54 5.45 6.08
N ALA A 442 -16.54 6.14 6.62
CA ALA A 442 -16.74 7.31 7.46
C ALA A 442 -15.82 8.46 7.05
N GLN A 443 -16.27 9.69 7.32
CA GLN A 443 -15.60 10.94 6.95
C GLN A 443 -14.50 11.37 7.93
N TYR A 444 -13.88 10.44 8.64
CA TYR A 444 -12.70 10.72 9.44
C TYR A 444 -11.54 9.84 8.98
N GLY A 445 -10.33 10.39 9.07
CA GLY A 445 -9.12 9.73 8.59
C GLY A 445 -8.89 8.41 9.33
N GLY A 446 -8.49 7.38 8.59
CA GLY A 446 -8.16 6.06 9.12
C GLY A 446 -7.22 5.30 8.18
N MET A 447 -6.60 4.23 8.68
CA MET A 447 -5.52 3.52 7.96
C MET A 447 -5.98 2.66 6.78
N ILE A 448 -7.29 2.40 6.67
CA ILE A 448 -7.85 1.55 5.63
C ILE A 448 -8.67 2.42 4.69
N PRO A 449 -8.19 2.66 3.45
CA PRO A 449 -8.85 3.58 2.55
C PRO A 449 -10.19 3.04 2.07
N TYR A 450 -11.18 3.93 1.92
CA TYR A 450 -12.37 3.66 1.15
C TYR A 450 -12.32 4.47 -0.15
N PHE A 451 -12.35 3.77 -1.28
CA PHE A 451 -12.34 4.37 -2.60
C PHE A 451 -13.77 4.61 -3.07
N GLN A 452 -14.27 5.83 -2.87
CA GLN A 452 -15.64 6.19 -3.26
C GLN A 452 -15.89 5.98 -4.77
N PRO A 453 -16.93 5.21 -5.15
CA PRO A 453 -17.34 5.08 -6.54
C PRO A 453 -17.62 6.45 -7.17
N GLY A 454 -17.10 6.67 -8.38
CA GLY A 454 -17.21 7.94 -9.10
C GLY A 454 -16.19 9.01 -8.70
N TYR A 455 -15.44 8.83 -7.60
CA TYR A 455 -14.31 9.70 -7.24
C TYR A 455 -12.96 9.05 -7.54
N TYR A 456 -12.88 7.72 -7.43
CA TYR A 456 -11.69 6.94 -7.76
C TYR A 456 -11.98 5.98 -8.91
N PRO A 457 -10.96 5.62 -9.73
CA PRO A 457 -11.10 4.61 -10.77
C PRO A 457 -11.61 3.27 -10.23
N GLU A 458 -12.39 2.58 -11.06
CA GLU A 458 -13.02 1.28 -10.75
C GLU A 458 -12.01 0.24 -10.24
N ARG A 459 -10.75 0.28 -10.72
CA ARG A 459 -9.68 -0.63 -10.26
C ARG A 459 -9.38 -0.51 -8.76
N TYR A 460 -9.54 0.68 -8.16
CA TYR A 460 -9.42 0.86 -6.71
C TYR A 460 -10.75 0.62 -6.00
N VAL A 461 -11.88 1.00 -6.60
CA VAL A 461 -13.21 0.74 -6.02
C VAL A 461 -13.41 -0.75 -5.73
N ARG A 462 -12.92 -1.64 -6.60
CA ARG A 462 -12.95 -3.10 -6.40
C ARG A 462 -12.16 -3.58 -5.18
N LEU A 463 -11.20 -2.80 -4.69
CA LEU A 463 -10.45 -3.10 -3.46
C LEU A 463 -11.27 -2.84 -2.19
N ASN A 464 -12.41 -2.13 -2.29
CA ASN A 464 -13.22 -1.79 -1.12
C ASN A 464 -13.72 -3.02 -0.37
N GLU A 465 -14.06 -4.12 -1.04
CA GLU A 465 -14.51 -5.33 -0.35
C GLU A 465 -13.37 -5.95 0.47
N GLN A 466 -12.15 -5.98 -0.07
CA GLN A 466 -10.98 -6.42 0.66
C GLN A 466 -10.63 -5.48 1.82
N ASN A 467 -10.71 -4.17 1.60
CA ASN A 467 -10.48 -3.15 2.62
C ASN A 467 -11.52 -3.24 3.74
N ARG A 468 -12.80 -3.45 3.42
CA ARG A 468 -13.88 -3.68 4.40
C ARG A 468 -13.56 -4.87 5.28
N ARG A 469 -13.20 -6.01 4.69
CA ARG A 469 -12.79 -7.22 5.44
C ARG A 469 -11.60 -6.96 6.33
N ARG A 470 -10.58 -6.25 5.83
CA ARG A 470 -9.41 -5.85 6.61
C ARG A 470 -9.79 -4.96 7.80
N CYS A 471 -10.77 -4.06 7.63
CA CYS A 471 -11.26 -3.23 8.72
C CYS A 471 -11.94 -4.07 9.80
N VAL A 472 -12.87 -4.94 9.41
CA VAL A 472 -13.54 -5.88 10.32
C VAL A 472 -12.51 -6.69 11.10
N GLN A 473 -11.54 -7.25 10.38
CA GLN A 473 -10.42 -8.00 10.93
C GLN A 473 -9.56 -7.20 11.93
N SER A 474 -9.30 -5.93 11.67
CA SER A 474 -8.52 -5.06 12.57
C SER A 474 -9.21 -4.74 13.90
N LYS A 475 -10.53 -4.96 13.98
CA LYS A 475 -11.39 -4.65 15.13
C LYS A 475 -11.92 -5.91 15.82
N LEU A 476 -11.52 -7.07 15.30
CA LEU A 476 -11.95 -8.35 15.83
C LEU A 476 -11.08 -8.76 17.02
N ALA A 477 -11.72 -9.04 18.14
CA ALA A 477 -11.09 -9.69 19.28
C ALA A 477 -11.88 -10.91 19.74
N PHE A 478 -11.35 -11.63 20.72
CA PHE A 478 -12.00 -12.81 21.27
C PHE A 478 -12.09 -12.76 22.79
N THR A 479 -13.26 -13.03 23.36
CA THR A 479 -13.34 -13.43 24.77
C THR A 479 -13.01 -14.90 24.89
N LYS A 480 -12.17 -15.27 25.86
CA LYS A 480 -11.82 -16.66 26.19
C LYS A 480 -12.51 -17.05 27.50
N THR A 481 -13.23 -18.17 27.50
CA THR A 481 -13.80 -18.78 28.71
C THR A 481 -13.24 -20.18 28.88
N LYS A 482 -12.48 -20.39 29.96
CA LYS A 482 -11.82 -21.67 30.26
C LYS A 482 -12.76 -22.61 31.01
N ASN A 483 -12.72 -23.89 30.68
CA ASN A 483 -13.53 -24.99 31.24
C ASN A 483 -15.03 -24.87 30.93
N PHE A 484 -15.36 -24.25 29.80
CA PHE A 484 -16.73 -24.11 29.33
C PHE A 484 -16.80 -24.35 27.82
N ARG A 485 -18.00 -24.68 27.36
CA ARG A 485 -18.35 -24.84 25.94
C ARG A 485 -19.71 -24.21 25.63
N LEU A 486 -19.93 -23.89 24.36
CA LEU A 486 -21.27 -23.63 23.81
C LEU A 486 -21.78 -24.88 23.10
N VAL A 487 -23.00 -25.29 23.42
CA VAL A 487 -23.72 -26.32 22.66
C VAL A 487 -24.52 -25.65 21.57
N ALA A 488 -24.09 -25.81 20.33
CA ALA A 488 -24.76 -25.23 19.17
C ALA A 488 -25.39 -26.32 18.30
N GLU A 489 -26.55 -26.00 17.71
CA GLU A 489 -27.23 -26.86 16.74
C GLU A 489 -26.44 -26.95 15.42
N GLU A 490 -25.86 -25.83 14.99
CA GLU A 490 -25.01 -25.74 13.80
C GLU A 490 -23.56 -25.49 14.19
N SER A 491 -22.72 -26.51 14.00
CA SER A 491 -21.27 -26.41 14.20
C SER A 491 -20.49 -27.24 13.20
N LYS A 492 -19.20 -26.91 13.02
CA LYS A 492 -18.26 -27.67 12.19
C LYS A 492 -17.04 -28.06 13.02
N LYS A 493 -16.83 -29.36 13.20
CA LYS A 493 -15.69 -29.91 13.93
C LYS A 493 -14.53 -30.26 13.00
N GLU A 494 -13.34 -29.83 13.35
CA GLU A 494 -12.09 -30.21 12.69
C GLU A 494 -10.99 -30.48 13.72
N HIS A 495 -10.08 -31.39 13.38
CA HIS A 495 -8.87 -31.60 14.16
C HIS A 495 -7.82 -30.58 13.75
N VAL A 496 -7.20 -29.92 14.72
CA VAL A 496 -6.20 -28.86 14.52
C VAL A 496 -4.92 -29.21 15.25
N LYS A 497 -3.82 -28.52 14.95
CA LYS A 497 -2.53 -28.71 15.64
C LYS A 497 -2.40 -27.85 16.89
N SER A 498 -3.15 -26.76 16.95
CA SER A 498 -3.11 -25.81 18.07
C SER A 498 -4.35 -24.92 18.08
N ILE A 499 -4.57 -24.24 19.20
CA ILE A 499 -5.56 -23.18 19.32
C ILE A 499 -5.37 -22.06 18.27
N MET A 500 -4.12 -21.75 17.89
CA MET A 500 -3.83 -20.70 16.91
C MET A 500 -4.40 -21.02 15.53
N GLU A 501 -4.46 -22.30 15.16
CA GLU A 501 -5.07 -22.75 13.91
C GLU A 501 -6.60 -22.63 13.97
N CYS A 502 -7.21 -22.96 15.10
CA CYS A 502 -8.65 -22.78 15.30
C CYS A 502 -9.05 -21.29 15.28
N LEU A 503 -8.25 -20.42 15.91
CA LEU A 503 -8.39 -18.96 15.82
C LEU A 503 -8.31 -18.48 14.37
N ASP A 504 -7.32 -18.93 13.60
CA ASP A 504 -7.14 -18.57 12.19
C ASP A 504 -8.30 -19.06 11.31
N MET A 505 -8.79 -20.28 11.52
CA MET A 505 -9.98 -20.82 10.85
C MET A 505 -11.20 -19.95 11.10
N CYS A 506 -11.47 -19.60 12.36
CA CYS A 506 -12.60 -18.75 12.72
C CYS A 506 -12.41 -17.31 12.21
N TYR A 507 -11.18 -16.79 12.21
CA TYR A 507 -10.85 -15.46 11.71
C TYR A 507 -11.06 -15.32 10.19
N LYS A 508 -10.75 -16.37 9.42
CA LYS A 508 -10.95 -16.41 7.97
C LYS A 508 -12.39 -16.71 7.56
N ASN A 509 -13.20 -17.23 8.47
CA ASN A 509 -14.59 -17.54 8.22
C ASN A 509 -15.49 -16.39 8.70
N ASP A 510 -16.02 -15.61 7.75
CA ASP A 510 -16.92 -14.48 8.03
C ASP A 510 -18.22 -14.90 8.76
N GLN A 511 -18.62 -16.17 8.67
CA GLN A 511 -19.79 -16.71 9.37
C GLN A 511 -19.47 -17.22 10.77
N CYS A 512 -18.21 -17.52 11.09
CA CYS A 512 -17.85 -17.96 12.44
C CYS A 512 -18.16 -16.84 13.43
N ILE A 513 -18.94 -17.13 14.48
CA ILE A 513 -19.22 -16.19 15.58
C ILE A 513 -18.47 -16.62 16.84
N SER A 514 -18.36 -17.92 17.09
CA SER A 514 -17.63 -18.48 18.21
C SER A 514 -17.02 -19.85 17.86
N PHE A 515 -16.21 -20.40 18.74
CA PHE A 515 -15.75 -21.79 18.62
C PHE A 515 -15.43 -22.41 19.98
N ASN A 516 -15.58 -23.73 20.08
CA ASN A 516 -15.02 -24.50 21.19
C ASN A 516 -13.66 -25.07 20.79
N TYR A 517 -12.70 -25.09 21.71
CA TYR A 517 -11.42 -25.75 21.54
C TYR A 517 -11.14 -26.71 22.70
N ARG A 518 -11.02 -28.00 22.39
CA ARG A 518 -10.67 -29.04 23.36
C ARG A 518 -9.17 -29.32 23.32
N SER A 519 -8.46 -29.10 24.44
CA SER A 519 -6.99 -29.19 24.53
C SER A 519 -6.46 -30.62 24.45
N ASP A 520 -7.15 -31.58 25.04
CA ASP A 520 -6.75 -32.99 25.15
C ASP A 520 -6.89 -33.77 23.83
N GLY A 521 -7.72 -33.29 22.90
CA GLY A 521 -7.92 -33.89 21.57
C GLY A 521 -7.60 -32.97 20.40
N ASN A 522 -7.06 -31.78 20.67
CA ASN A 522 -6.87 -30.67 19.71
C ASN A 522 -8.04 -30.55 18.70
N THR A 523 -9.26 -30.50 19.23
CA THR A 523 -10.48 -30.45 18.41
C THR A 523 -11.03 -29.03 18.42
N CYS A 524 -11.19 -28.47 17.23
CA CYS A 524 -11.79 -27.16 16.98
C CYS A 524 -13.23 -27.34 16.50
N GLU A 525 -14.19 -26.73 17.17
CA GLU A 525 -15.59 -26.72 16.76
C GLU A 525 -16.00 -25.29 16.42
N ILE A 526 -16.04 -24.96 15.13
CA ILE A 526 -16.50 -23.66 14.63
C ILE A 526 -18.01 -23.55 14.77
N ILE A 527 -18.49 -22.48 15.38
CA ILE A 527 -19.89 -22.25 15.71
C ILE A 527 -20.37 -20.95 15.05
N TYR A 528 -21.57 -20.98 14.47
CA TYR A 528 -22.19 -19.87 13.74
C TYR A 528 -23.16 -19.05 14.61
N ALA A 529 -23.09 -19.23 15.92
CA ALA A 529 -23.85 -18.53 16.95
C ALA A 529 -22.90 -18.03 18.06
N GLY A 530 -23.38 -17.10 18.88
CA GLY A 530 -22.68 -16.62 20.08
C GLY A 530 -23.61 -16.68 21.28
N VAL A 531 -23.09 -16.37 22.46
CA VAL A 531 -23.88 -16.21 23.68
C VAL A 531 -23.84 -14.77 24.14
N SER A 532 -24.97 -14.31 24.68
CA SER A 532 -25.05 -12.99 25.29
C SER A 532 -24.56 -13.08 26.74
N ARG A 533 -24.89 -14.16 27.46
CA ARG A 533 -24.60 -14.34 28.88
C ARG A 533 -23.74 -15.58 29.16
N GLY A 534 -22.90 -15.51 30.20
CA GLY A 534 -22.01 -16.60 30.55
C GLY A 534 -22.77 -17.82 31.07
N ALA A 535 -23.97 -17.59 31.63
CA ALA A 535 -24.88 -18.64 32.09
C ALA A 535 -25.32 -19.61 31.00
N GLU A 536 -25.24 -19.22 29.73
CA GLU A 536 -25.64 -20.05 28.59
C GLU A 536 -24.57 -21.10 28.23
N LEU A 537 -23.39 -21.03 28.84
CA LEU A 537 -22.29 -21.97 28.62
C LEU A 537 -22.38 -23.16 29.56
N GLU A 538 -22.08 -24.35 29.03
CA GLU A 538 -21.97 -25.57 29.82
C GLU A 538 -20.54 -25.75 30.33
N GLN A 539 -20.37 -26.14 31.59
CA GLN A 539 -19.06 -26.51 32.12
C GLN A 539 -18.55 -27.79 31.45
N GLU A 540 -17.32 -27.75 30.95
CA GLU A 540 -16.61 -28.91 30.41
C GLU A 540 -15.10 -28.70 30.65
N GLU A 541 -14.49 -29.55 31.48
CA GLU A 541 -13.04 -29.50 31.74
C GLU A 541 -12.24 -29.66 30.45
N GLU A 542 -11.07 -29.01 30.37
CA GLU A 542 -10.19 -29.03 29.19
C GLU A 542 -10.81 -28.44 27.91
N ASN A 543 -11.99 -27.82 27.99
CA ASN A 543 -12.58 -27.04 26.91
C ASN A 543 -12.35 -25.53 27.11
N TYR A 544 -12.19 -24.82 26.00
CA TYR A 544 -12.04 -23.39 25.94
C TYR A 544 -13.02 -22.83 24.91
N PHE A 545 -13.99 -22.05 25.38
CA PHE A 545 -14.92 -21.34 24.53
C PHE A 545 -14.33 -19.97 24.13
N TYR A 546 -14.36 -19.68 22.83
CA TYR A 546 -13.91 -18.40 22.27
C TYR A 546 -15.04 -17.75 21.50
N GLN A 547 -15.36 -16.49 21.79
CA GLN A 547 -16.39 -15.74 21.08
C GLN A 547 -15.81 -14.46 20.48
N LYS A 548 -16.14 -14.21 19.22
CA LYS A 548 -15.81 -12.95 18.54
C LYS A 548 -16.53 -11.78 19.22
N ILE A 549 -15.79 -10.71 19.46
CA ILE A 549 -16.32 -9.43 19.93
C ILE A 549 -15.75 -8.28 19.09
N CYS A 550 -16.49 -7.18 19.01
CA CYS A 550 -16.12 -5.99 18.25
C CYS A 550 -15.57 -4.87 19.13
N ILE A 551 -14.24 -4.79 19.27
CA ILE A 551 -13.60 -3.80 20.14
C ILE A 551 -12.40 -3.13 19.47
N GLU A 552 -12.07 -1.91 19.89
CA GLU A 552 -10.92 -1.14 19.37
C GLU A 552 -9.56 -1.64 19.89
N SER A 553 -9.34 -2.95 19.88
CA SER A 553 -8.08 -3.57 20.31
C SER A 553 -8.04 -5.05 19.95
N LEU A 554 -6.87 -5.59 19.62
CA LEU A 554 -6.63 -7.03 19.36
C LEU A 554 -6.57 -7.86 20.66
N VAL A 555 -7.23 -7.41 21.72
CA VAL A 555 -7.01 -7.91 23.08
C VAL A 555 -8.03 -8.98 23.39
N SER A 556 -7.55 -10.13 23.82
CA SER A 556 -8.44 -11.12 24.40
C SER A 556 -8.78 -10.74 25.83
N PHE A 557 -10.07 -10.74 26.18
CA PHE A 557 -10.50 -10.74 27.57
C PHE A 557 -10.72 -12.18 28.03
N ASN A 558 -10.24 -12.52 29.22
CA ASN A 558 -10.68 -13.75 29.87
C ASN A 558 -12.02 -13.49 30.53
N ARG A 559 -13.05 -14.27 30.19
CA ARG A 559 -14.40 -14.19 30.77
C ARG A 559 -14.57 -15.32 31.76
N ILE A 560 -15.04 -15.01 32.96
CA ILE A 560 -15.48 -15.96 33.97
C ILE A 560 -16.99 -15.76 34.18
N PRO A 561 -17.83 -16.73 33.77
CA PRO A 561 -19.26 -16.68 33.98
C PRO A 561 -19.63 -16.65 35.47
N GLN A 562 -20.69 -15.91 35.81
CA GLN A 562 -21.32 -15.95 37.14
C GLN A 562 -20.36 -15.62 38.30
N LEU A 563 -19.44 -14.69 38.06
CA LEU A 563 -18.45 -14.25 39.04
C LEU A 563 -18.58 -12.74 39.30
N GLN A 564 -18.62 -12.40 40.58
CA GLN A 564 -18.56 -11.03 41.07
C GLN A 564 -17.16 -10.72 41.59
N PHE A 565 -16.76 -9.45 41.49
CA PHE A 565 -15.51 -8.95 42.04
C PHE A 565 -15.78 -7.68 42.83
N ILE A 566 -15.59 -7.75 44.15
CA ILE A 566 -16.05 -6.73 45.09
C ILE A 566 -14.86 -5.87 45.55
N GLY A 567 -14.89 -4.58 45.22
CA GLY A 567 -13.86 -3.61 45.64
C GLY A 567 -13.02 -3.08 44.47
N TYR A 568 -12.28 -1.98 44.71
CA TYR A 568 -11.42 -1.33 43.70
C TYR A 568 -12.12 -0.84 42.42
N ALA A 569 -13.45 -0.66 42.48
CA ALA A 569 -14.22 0.01 41.46
C ALA A 569 -13.73 1.46 41.31
N ARG A 570 -13.36 1.82 40.07
CA ARG A 570 -12.92 3.17 39.73
C ARG A 570 -13.99 3.95 38.98
N ASN A 571 -14.81 3.25 38.22
CA ASN A 571 -15.91 3.84 37.49
C ASN A 571 -17.05 2.83 37.35
N VAL A 572 -18.28 3.35 37.36
CA VAL A 572 -19.50 2.57 37.14
C VAL A 572 -20.27 3.23 36.02
N LEU A 573 -20.53 2.46 34.97
CA LEU A 573 -21.19 2.89 33.76
C LEU A 573 -22.52 2.14 33.65
N ARG A 574 -23.58 2.83 33.27
CA ARG A 574 -24.93 2.25 33.19
C ARG A 574 -25.49 2.41 31.79
N GLN A 575 -26.45 1.56 31.43
CA GLN A 575 -27.13 1.58 30.14
C GLN A 575 -26.16 1.41 28.96
N ILE A 576 -25.15 0.56 29.14
CA ILE A 576 -24.19 0.22 28.09
C ILE A 576 -24.09 -1.30 27.96
N ASP A 577 -23.79 -1.80 26.77
CA ASP A 577 -23.52 -3.21 26.53
C ASP A 577 -22.11 -3.64 26.99
N VAL A 578 -21.86 -4.96 26.96
CA VAL A 578 -20.55 -5.56 27.31
C VAL A 578 -19.42 -5.05 26.44
N GLU A 579 -19.57 -4.97 25.12
CA GLU A 579 -18.49 -4.58 24.21
C GLU A 579 -18.06 -3.12 24.42
N THR A 580 -19.03 -2.24 24.63
CA THR A 580 -18.85 -0.83 25.01
C THR A 580 -18.15 -0.73 26.36
N CYS A 581 -18.53 -1.57 27.32
CA CYS A 581 -17.90 -1.64 28.63
C CYS A 581 -16.41 -2.06 28.53
N LEU A 582 -16.12 -3.14 27.82
CA LEU A 582 -14.76 -3.64 27.57
C LEU A 582 -13.92 -2.62 26.79
N SER A 583 -14.50 -1.97 25.78
CA SER A 583 -13.85 -0.90 25.01
C SER A 583 -13.48 0.30 25.88
N LYS A 584 -14.37 0.72 26.79
CA LYS A 584 -14.08 1.80 27.75
C LYS A 584 -12.98 1.43 28.72
N CYS A 585 -12.93 0.17 29.19
CA CYS A 585 -11.82 -0.31 30.01
C CYS A 585 -10.48 -0.14 29.28
N LEU A 586 -10.40 -0.59 28.03
CA LEU A 586 -9.20 -0.46 27.20
C LEU A 586 -8.82 0.99 26.90
N ALA A 587 -9.80 1.85 26.62
CA ALA A 587 -9.57 3.27 26.35
C ALA A 587 -8.96 3.98 27.57
N VAL A 588 -9.46 3.69 28.77
CA VAL A 588 -8.92 4.22 30.04
C VAL A 588 -7.49 3.74 30.25
N SER A 589 -7.21 2.45 30.03
CA SER A 589 -5.87 1.88 30.14
C SER A 589 -4.85 2.49 29.17
N LYS A 590 -5.29 2.98 28.01
CA LYS A 590 -4.44 3.62 27.00
C LYS A 590 -4.21 5.12 27.24
N SER A 591 -5.08 5.79 28.01
CA SER A 591 -5.02 7.24 28.19
C SER A 591 -4.00 7.64 29.27
N ARG A 592 -2.95 8.39 28.88
CA ARG A 592 -1.92 8.92 29.79
C ARG A 592 -2.44 9.94 30.82
N GLY A 593 -3.73 10.27 30.83
CA GLY A 593 -4.36 11.24 31.74
C GLY A 593 -5.56 10.73 32.55
N ALA A 594 -5.93 9.45 32.44
CA ALA A 594 -7.18 8.94 33.04
C ALA A 594 -7.09 8.58 34.54
N GLY A 595 -5.89 8.65 35.15
CA GLY A 595 -5.70 8.48 36.59
C GLY A 595 -5.65 7.03 37.11
N TYR A 596 -5.96 6.03 36.27
CA TYR A 596 -5.76 4.59 36.60
C TYR A 596 -5.71 3.72 35.33
N ASN A 597 -5.16 2.50 35.46
CA ASN A 597 -5.18 1.47 34.43
C ASN A 597 -6.33 0.48 34.74
N CYS A 598 -7.26 0.27 33.80
CA CYS A 598 -8.34 -0.69 33.98
C CYS A 598 -7.83 -2.12 33.78
N LYS A 599 -7.83 -2.92 34.85
CA LYS A 599 -7.33 -4.30 34.87
C LYS A 599 -8.43 -5.35 34.72
N SER A 600 -9.65 -5.04 35.16
CA SER A 600 -10.77 -5.95 35.01
C SER A 600 -12.11 -5.23 34.99
N VAL A 601 -13.14 -5.97 34.61
CA VAL A 601 -14.51 -5.51 34.46
C VAL A 601 -15.46 -6.50 35.11
N VAL A 602 -16.48 -6.01 35.81
CA VAL A 602 -17.68 -6.80 36.18
C VAL A 602 -18.86 -6.21 35.42
N TYR A 603 -19.64 -7.06 34.77
CA TYR A 603 -20.81 -6.64 34.00
C TYR A 603 -22.08 -7.34 34.50
N TYR A 604 -23.06 -6.56 34.93
CA TYR A 604 -24.37 -7.00 35.38
C TYR A 604 -25.37 -6.83 34.24
N TYR A 605 -25.83 -7.94 33.67
CA TYR A 605 -26.73 -7.94 32.51
C TYR A 605 -28.12 -7.37 32.83
N PRO A 606 -28.78 -7.72 33.95
CA PRO A 606 -30.12 -7.21 34.28
C PRO A 606 -30.19 -5.68 34.30
N ASP A 607 -29.14 -5.04 34.80
CA ASP A 607 -29.08 -3.58 34.97
C ASP A 607 -28.35 -2.87 33.82
N SER A 608 -27.74 -3.63 32.90
CA SER A 608 -26.77 -3.11 31.92
C SER A 608 -25.71 -2.22 32.59
N GLU A 609 -25.21 -2.68 33.74
CA GLU A 609 -24.24 -1.97 34.58
C GLU A 609 -22.85 -2.58 34.44
N CYS A 610 -21.87 -1.70 34.25
CA CYS A 610 -20.48 -2.02 33.96
C CYS A 610 -19.58 -1.37 35.01
N ILE A 611 -18.85 -2.19 35.76
CA ILE A 611 -17.90 -1.74 36.78
C ILE A 611 -16.48 -1.91 36.23
N LEU A 612 -15.75 -0.80 36.13
CA LEU A 612 -14.33 -0.79 35.72
C LEU A 612 -13.43 -0.80 36.96
N ASN A 613 -12.55 -1.80 37.05
CA ASN A 613 -11.69 -2.02 38.22
C ASN A 613 -10.21 -1.73 37.91
N SER A 614 -9.48 -1.20 38.89
CA SER A 614 -8.02 -1.04 38.79
C SER A 614 -7.22 -2.28 39.18
N GLU A 615 -7.89 -3.32 39.65
CA GLU A 615 -7.32 -4.60 40.08
C GLU A 615 -7.99 -5.75 39.33
N SER A 616 -7.43 -6.96 39.43
CA SER A 616 -7.99 -8.16 38.84
C SER A 616 -8.00 -9.32 39.84
N ILE A 617 -8.61 -10.45 39.49
CA ILE A 617 -8.63 -11.65 40.32
C ILE A 617 -7.21 -12.22 40.52
N GLU A 618 -6.32 -12.03 39.55
CA GLU A 618 -4.92 -12.44 39.65
C GLU A 618 -4.18 -11.58 40.68
N SER A 619 -4.52 -10.30 40.82
CA SER A 619 -3.91 -9.41 41.82
C SER A 619 -4.59 -9.45 43.19
N LYS A 620 -5.90 -9.77 43.24
CA LYS A 620 -6.73 -9.78 44.45
C LYS A 620 -7.75 -10.94 44.44
N PRO A 621 -7.31 -12.20 44.57
CA PRO A 621 -8.19 -13.36 44.44
C PRO A 621 -9.29 -13.41 45.51
N ASP A 622 -8.99 -12.95 46.74
CA ASP A 622 -9.91 -12.96 47.88
C ASP A 622 -11.16 -12.07 47.72
N LEU A 623 -11.18 -11.21 46.69
CA LEU A 623 -12.29 -10.32 46.39
C LEU A 623 -13.25 -10.87 45.33
N SER A 624 -12.97 -12.05 44.81
CA SER A 624 -13.86 -12.75 43.88
C SER A 624 -14.84 -13.65 44.63
N ALA A 625 -16.10 -13.65 44.20
CA ALA A 625 -17.15 -14.51 44.76
C ALA A 625 -18.08 -14.98 43.64
N PRO A 626 -18.62 -16.21 43.71
CA PRO A 626 -19.71 -16.63 42.84
C PRO A 626 -20.91 -15.68 42.99
N ALA A 627 -21.65 -15.47 41.91
CA ALA A 627 -22.86 -14.68 41.96
C ALA A 627 -23.93 -15.32 42.86
N GLU A 628 -24.59 -14.51 43.69
CA GLU A 628 -25.74 -14.96 44.45
C GLU A 628 -26.96 -15.10 43.54
N ALA A 629 -27.90 -15.98 43.89
CA ALA A 629 -29.04 -16.29 43.03
C ALA A 629 -29.97 -15.07 42.76
N ASP A 630 -29.93 -14.06 43.62
CA ASP A 630 -30.72 -12.84 43.55
C ASP A 630 -30.02 -11.68 42.81
N THR A 631 -28.70 -11.76 42.57
CA THR A 631 -27.94 -10.71 41.88
C THR A 631 -28.14 -10.72 40.36
N GLY A 632 -28.76 -11.79 39.84
CA GLY A 632 -28.99 -12.00 38.42
C GLY A 632 -27.73 -12.33 37.64
N ASP A 633 -27.84 -12.37 36.31
CA ASP A 633 -26.72 -12.72 35.42
C ASP A 633 -25.58 -11.70 35.52
N VAL A 634 -24.38 -12.16 35.90
CA VAL A 634 -23.18 -11.33 36.02
C VAL A 634 -21.96 -12.07 35.47
N ASP A 635 -21.11 -11.36 34.74
CA ASP A 635 -19.84 -11.91 34.25
C ASP A 635 -18.66 -11.02 34.66
N TYR A 636 -17.54 -11.68 34.93
CA TYR A 636 -16.26 -11.04 35.18
C TYR A 636 -15.34 -11.15 33.96
N PHE A 637 -14.62 -10.08 33.64
CA PHE A 637 -13.66 -10.04 32.54
C PHE A 637 -12.31 -9.50 33.00
N THR A 638 -11.23 -10.27 32.80
CA THR A 638 -9.85 -9.79 33.00
C THR A 638 -9.32 -9.13 31.71
N ASN A 639 -8.77 -7.93 31.82
CA ASN A 639 -8.05 -7.27 30.73
C ASN A 639 -6.62 -7.80 30.65
N ASN A 640 -6.39 -8.75 29.74
CA ASN A 640 -5.09 -9.39 29.55
C ASN A 640 -4.02 -8.47 28.92
N CYS A 641 -4.34 -7.20 28.64
CA CYS A 641 -3.40 -6.16 28.16
C CYS A 641 -3.18 -5.01 29.14
N ALA A 642 -3.63 -5.13 30.38
CA ALA A 642 -3.12 -4.28 31.42
C ALA A 642 -1.65 -4.66 31.64
N GLY A 643 -0.72 -3.93 31.00
CA GLY A 643 0.70 -4.19 31.15
C GLY A 643 1.07 -4.32 32.62
N ASP A 644 1.46 -5.53 33.03
CA ASP A 644 1.97 -5.78 34.37
C ASP A 644 3.47 -5.55 34.40
N TRP A 645 3.89 -4.89 35.47
CA TRP A 645 5.29 -4.85 35.87
C TRP A 645 5.70 -6.24 36.35
N SER A 646 6.87 -6.70 35.94
CA SER A 646 7.55 -7.80 36.61
C SER A 646 7.81 -7.42 38.08
N GLU A 647 8.00 -8.43 38.92
CA GLU A 647 8.63 -8.23 40.21
C GLU A 647 9.94 -7.44 40.05
N TRP A 648 10.25 -6.62 41.05
CA TRP A 648 11.50 -5.89 41.07
C TRP A 648 12.68 -6.86 41.14
N SER A 649 13.75 -6.57 40.40
CA SER A 649 15.02 -7.26 40.57
C SER A 649 15.53 -7.06 42.01
N LYS A 650 16.41 -7.96 42.45
CA LYS A 650 17.23 -7.69 43.64
C LYS A 650 18.03 -6.40 43.42
N TRP A 651 18.29 -5.66 44.49
CA TRP A 651 19.17 -4.49 44.47
C TRP A 651 20.57 -4.89 44.01
N SER A 652 21.17 -4.06 43.15
CA SER A 652 22.56 -4.24 42.73
C SER A 652 23.52 -4.09 43.90
N ALA A 653 24.75 -4.58 43.72
CA ALA A 653 25.85 -4.20 44.60
C ALA A 653 26.05 -2.67 44.60
N CYS A 654 26.59 -2.15 45.70
CA CYS A 654 26.89 -0.74 45.85
C CYS A 654 27.94 -0.31 44.82
N ASN A 655 27.63 0.67 43.97
CA ASN A 655 28.59 1.21 43.01
C ASN A 655 29.60 2.18 43.68
N SER A 656 30.63 2.60 42.94
CA SER A 656 31.67 3.52 43.41
C SER A 656 31.16 4.89 43.87
N TYR A 657 29.89 5.21 43.62
CA TYR A 657 29.22 6.45 44.03
C TYR A 657 28.23 6.25 45.18
N GLY A 658 28.25 5.09 45.86
CA GLY A 658 27.42 4.83 47.03
C GLY A 658 25.94 4.53 46.72
N LYS A 659 25.61 4.09 45.50
CA LYS A 659 24.23 3.82 45.08
C LYS A 659 23.99 2.36 44.72
N GLN A 660 22.77 1.89 45.02
CA GLN A 660 22.22 0.62 44.54
C GLN A 660 21.06 0.90 43.60
N THR A 661 20.90 0.05 42.59
CA THR A 661 19.84 0.14 41.58
C THR A 661 19.07 -1.17 41.50
N ARG A 662 17.76 -1.12 41.29
CA ARG A 662 16.95 -2.27 40.88
C ARG A 662 16.07 -1.91 39.70
N THR A 663 15.71 -2.91 38.89
CA THR A 663 14.92 -2.74 37.67
C THR A 663 13.74 -3.69 37.62
N ARG A 664 12.74 -3.36 36.81
CA ARG A 664 11.60 -4.21 36.50
C ARG A 664 11.23 -4.06 35.03
N GLN A 665 10.61 -5.08 34.46
CA GLN A 665 10.23 -5.12 33.05
C GLN A 665 8.72 -4.98 32.90
N CYS A 666 8.27 -4.18 31.95
CA CYS A 666 6.86 -4.11 31.57
C CYS A 666 6.57 -5.24 30.58
N SER A 667 5.48 -5.98 30.76
CA SER A 667 5.01 -6.95 29.78
C SER A 667 4.80 -6.30 28.42
N ALA A 668 5.11 -7.02 27.34
CA ALA A 668 5.32 -6.47 25.99
C ALA A 668 4.09 -5.83 25.34
N TYR A 669 2.90 -5.95 25.93
CA TYR A 669 1.64 -5.50 25.36
C TYR A 669 0.84 -4.69 26.41
N GLY A 670 1.28 -3.45 26.66
CA GLY A 670 0.59 -2.49 27.55
C GLY A 670 1.47 -1.27 27.87
N SER A 671 0.88 -0.24 28.49
CA SER A 671 1.63 0.88 29.11
C SER A 671 1.67 0.67 30.63
N CYS A 672 2.85 0.41 31.19
CA CYS A 672 3.01 0.30 32.64
C CYS A 672 3.36 1.69 33.25
N PRO A 673 2.50 2.30 34.09
CA PRO A 673 2.81 3.57 34.74
C PRO A 673 3.82 3.41 35.88
N GLY A 674 4.72 4.39 36.05
CA GLY A 674 5.75 4.41 37.10
C GLY A 674 7.17 4.14 36.57
N GLU A 675 8.17 4.26 37.46
CA GLU A 675 9.58 4.13 37.07
C GLU A 675 9.96 2.66 36.80
N LYS A 676 10.73 2.44 35.72
CA LYS A 676 11.30 1.12 35.35
C LYS A 676 12.55 0.77 36.17
N GLU A 677 13.12 1.77 36.82
CA GLU A 677 14.40 1.72 37.52
C GLU A 677 14.28 2.55 38.80
N GLU A 678 14.74 2.01 39.91
CA GLU A 678 14.75 2.68 41.20
C GLU A 678 16.18 2.72 41.74
N ILE A 679 16.58 3.86 42.33
CA ILE A 679 17.94 4.11 42.82
C ILE A 679 17.86 4.51 44.29
N ARG A 680 18.66 3.87 45.14
CA ARG A 680 18.80 4.22 46.56
C ARG A 680 20.26 4.38 46.98
N GLN A 681 20.48 5.02 48.12
CA GLN A 681 21.78 5.04 48.81
C GLN A 681 22.04 3.68 49.46
N CYS A 682 23.30 3.24 49.47
CA CYS A 682 23.66 1.95 50.06
C CYS A 682 23.35 1.92 51.56
N GLU A 683 22.64 0.88 51.98
CA GLU A 683 22.34 0.64 53.40
C GLU A 683 23.63 0.21 54.11
N SER A 684 23.96 0.88 55.22
CA SER A 684 25.05 0.44 56.11
C SER A 684 24.67 -0.90 56.74
N GLU A 685 25.58 -1.88 56.69
CA GLU A 685 25.40 -3.23 57.22
C GLU A 685 25.06 -3.22 58.72
N SER A 686 23.77 -3.21 59.06
CA SER A 686 23.30 -3.49 60.42
C SER A 686 21.87 -4.01 60.46
N SER A 687 21.52 -5.02 59.66
CA SER A 687 20.37 -5.90 59.92
C SER A 687 20.26 -7.03 58.88
N LEU A 688 21.03 -8.09 59.07
CA LEU A 688 20.80 -9.40 58.44
C LEU A 688 20.65 -10.44 59.55
N THR A 689 19.43 -10.91 59.81
CA THR A 689 19.18 -12.27 60.35
C THR A 689 17.78 -12.74 59.98
N LYS A 690 17.70 -14.06 59.71
CA LYS A 690 16.53 -14.96 59.55
C LYS A 690 15.94 -15.09 58.14
N THR A 691 15.55 -16.26 57.63
CA THR A 691 15.98 -17.68 57.73
C THR A 691 15.37 -18.38 56.50
N GLU A 692 15.91 -19.52 56.11
CA GLU A 692 15.63 -20.33 54.90
C GLU A 692 14.16 -20.68 54.61
N SER A 693 13.84 -20.93 53.32
CA SER A 693 13.44 -22.26 52.81
C SER A 693 13.11 -22.23 51.30
N THR A 694 13.68 -23.17 50.55
CA THR A 694 13.15 -23.76 49.31
C THR A 694 12.43 -25.08 49.70
N PRO A 695 11.54 -25.72 48.90
CA PRO A 695 11.59 -25.82 47.43
C PRO A 695 10.20 -25.84 46.72
N ILE A 696 10.21 -26.09 45.40
CA ILE A 696 9.28 -26.95 44.62
C ILE A 696 8.73 -26.32 43.31
N THR A 697 9.02 -27.07 42.23
CA THR A 697 8.37 -27.29 40.92
C THR A 697 8.12 -26.18 39.91
N SER A 698 8.54 -26.53 38.69
CA SER A 698 8.02 -26.12 37.39
C SER A 698 6.51 -26.06 37.32
N ASP A 699 5.99 -25.00 36.69
CA ASP A 699 4.70 -24.98 36.03
C ASP A 699 4.69 -23.93 34.90
N PRO A 700 3.75 -24.03 33.95
CA PRO A 700 3.97 -23.73 32.55
C PRO A 700 3.71 -22.27 32.18
N VAL A 701 4.39 -21.86 31.11
CA VAL A 701 4.04 -20.80 30.14
C VAL A 701 3.02 -19.78 30.65
N SER A 702 3.51 -18.58 30.98
CA SER A 702 2.65 -17.40 31.10
C SER A 702 1.78 -17.27 29.86
N GLU A 703 0.46 -17.25 30.03
CA GLU A 703 -0.52 -17.02 28.97
C GLU A 703 -0.40 -15.56 28.50
N SER A 704 0.64 -15.28 27.72
CA SER A 704 0.77 -14.05 26.95
C SER A 704 -0.38 -13.95 25.96
N CYS A 705 -0.88 -12.73 25.73
CA CYS A 705 -1.71 -12.42 24.57
C CYS A 705 -1.18 -13.18 23.34
N PRO A 706 -2.02 -13.93 22.61
CA PRO A 706 -1.55 -14.64 21.44
C PRO A 706 -0.88 -13.61 20.52
N PRO A 707 0.42 -13.73 20.21
CA PRO A 707 0.98 -12.95 19.13
C PRO A 707 0.20 -13.34 17.86
N ARG A 708 0.15 -12.43 16.87
CA ARG A 708 -0.26 -12.81 15.51
C ARG A 708 0.35 -14.18 15.17
N PRO A 709 -0.33 -15.01 14.36
CA PRO A 709 0.39 -16.00 13.59
C PRO A 709 1.47 -15.24 12.79
N ILE A 710 2.70 -15.29 13.30
CA ILE A 710 3.87 -15.07 12.47
C ILE A 710 3.76 -16.20 11.47
N TYR A 711 3.62 -15.87 10.18
CA TYR A 711 3.86 -16.82 9.12
C TYR A 711 5.30 -17.30 9.26
N LYS A 712 5.51 -18.32 10.09
CA LYS A 712 6.68 -19.17 10.00
C LYS A 712 6.35 -20.20 8.93
N PRO A 713 7.18 -20.30 7.88
CA PRO A 713 7.03 -21.36 6.91
C PRO A 713 7.13 -22.72 7.62
N CYS A 714 6.49 -23.73 7.06
CA CYS A 714 6.79 -25.12 7.41
C CYS A 714 8.31 -25.33 7.33
N GLU A 715 8.96 -25.57 8.47
CA GLU A 715 10.34 -26.05 8.53
C GLU A 715 10.36 -27.57 8.70
N SER A 716 11.41 -28.18 8.15
CA SER A 716 11.71 -29.60 7.90
C SER A 716 11.06 -30.15 6.62
N CYS A 717 11.80 -30.61 5.62
CA CYS A 717 12.94 -31.52 5.74
C CYS A 717 14.34 -30.89 5.88
N SER A 718 15.03 -31.42 6.87
CA SER A 718 16.41 -31.20 7.31
C SER A 718 17.48 -31.64 6.32
N SER A 719 18.59 -30.90 6.36
CA SER A 719 19.92 -31.30 5.91
C SER A 719 20.45 -32.52 6.67
N VAL A 720 20.97 -33.53 5.95
CA VAL A 720 22.06 -34.41 6.41
C VAL A 720 22.90 -34.86 5.20
N ASP A 721 24.18 -34.50 5.25
CA ASP A 721 25.40 -35.11 4.68
C ASP A 721 25.59 -35.34 3.15
N GLN A 722 26.64 -34.70 2.62
CA GLN A 722 27.45 -35.23 1.50
C GLN A 722 28.52 -36.21 2.05
N PRO A 723 28.95 -37.21 1.25
CA PRO A 723 30.17 -37.00 0.48
C PRO A 723 30.14 -37.56 -0.97
N GLU A 724 31.15 -37.12 -1.72
CA GLU A 724 31.54 -37.41 -3.11
C GLU A 724 31.46 -38.88 -3.55
N ILE A 725 31.23 -39.13 -4.86
CA ILE A 725 32.10 -39.96 -5.74
C ILE A 725 31.50 -40.13 -7.17
N SER A 726 32.36 -39.82 -8.15
CA SER A 726 32.52 -40.30 -9.54
C SER A 726 31.40 -40.24 -10.58
N ALA A 727 31.78 -39.58 -11.69
CA ALA A 727 31.25 -39.72 -13.03
C ALA A 727 31.22 -41.17 -13.56
N ILE A 728 30.18 -41.51 -14.32
CA ILE A 728 30.23 -42.50 -15.39
C ILE A 728 29.53 -41.93 -16.63
N PHE A 729 30.31 -41.86 -17.70
CA PHE A 729 29.97 -41.57 -19.09
C PHE A 729 29.43 -42.85 -19.77
N ILE A 730 28.52 -42.71 -20.76
CA ILE A 730 28.54 -43.31 -22.12
C ILE A 730 27.13 -43.25 -22.79
N PRO A 731 27.03 -43.09 -24.12
CA PRO A 731 26.11 -42.16 -24.83
C PRO A 731 25.23 -42.79 -25.94
N ALA A 732 24.50 -41.92 -26.71
CA ALA A 732 24.14 -41.97 -28.15
C ALA A 732 23.32 -43.20 -28.67
N GLU A 733 22.36 -43.19 -29.62
CA GLU A 733 22.03 -42.33 -30.78
C GLU A 733 20.75 -42.89 -31.51
N VAL A 734 19.97 -42.01 -32.20
CA VAL A 734 19.36 -42.19 -33.56
C VAL A 734 18.04 -43.02 -33.70
N HIS A 735 16.95 -42.66 -34.43
CA HIS A 735 16.73 -41.85 -35.65
C HIS A 735 15.27 -41.29 -35.81
N CYS A 736 15.14 -40.34 -36.74
CA CYS A 736 14.00 -39.52 -37.19
C CYS A 736 12.87 -40.23 -37.98
N PHE A 737 11.65 -39.64 -38.05
CA PHE A 737 11.03 -39.02 -39.27
C PHE A 737 9.58 -38.51 -39.01
N LEU A 738 9.34 -37.20 -39.18
CA LEU A 738 8.32 -36.55 -40.07
C LEU A 738 7.94 -35.12 -39.61
N GLU A 739 8.28 -34.16 -40.47
CA GLU A 739 7.87 -32.75 -40.46
C GLU A 739 6.50 -32.51 -41.15
N HIS A 740 5.93 -31.32 -40.87
CA HIS A 740 5.06 -30.49 -41.72
C HIS A 740 3.55 -30.77 -41.84
N LEU A 741 2.76 -29.88 -41.22
CA LEU A 741 1.63 -29.12 -41.82
C LEU A 741 1.12 -28.10 -40.76
N PHE A 742 1.71 -26.90 -40.73
CA PHE A 742 1.19 -25.64 -41.31
C PHE A 742 0.11 -24.92 -40.49
N ASP A 743 0.55 -23.84 -39.86
CA ASP A 743 -0.21 -22.63 -39.56
C ASP A 743 -0.92 -22.09 -40.80
N LYS A 744 -2.23 -21.79 -40.66
CA LYS A 744 -2.92 -20.55 -41.12
C LYS A 744 -4.43 -20.75 -41.05
N CYS A 745 -5.10 -20.06 -40.12
CA CYS A 745 -6.35 -19.34 -40.37
C CYS A 745 -6.72 -18.48 -39.15
N MET A 746 -6.40 -17.20 -39.25
CA MET A 746 -7.02 -16.10 -38.49
C MET A 746 -7.53 -15.11 -39.54
N LEU A 747 -8.83 -14.87 -39.58
CA LEU A 747 -9.44 -13.63 -40.08
C LEU A 747 -10.87 -13.50 -39.57
N LEU A 748 -11.16 -12.30 -39.05
CA LEU A 748 -12.41 -11.81 -38.51
C LEU A 748 -13.56 -11.81 -39.53
N GLU A 749 -14.80 -11.86 -39.02
CA GLU A 749 -15.92 -11.14 -39.62
C GLU A 749 -16.78 -10.42 -38.56
N LEU A 750 -17.25 -9.23 -38.95
CA LEU A 750 -17.98 -8.21 -38.20
C LEU A 750 -19.50 -8.29 -38.46
N CYS A 751 -20.28 -7.91 -37.44
CA CYS A 751 -21.55 -7.14 -37.42
C CYS A 751 -22.67 -7.31 -38.48
N MET A 752 -23.90 -7.45 -37.92
CA MET A 752 -25.26 -7.10 -38.44
C MET A 752 -25.77 -7.92 -39.65
N GLU A 753 -26.99 -8.48 -39.68
CA GLU A 753 -28.28 -7.83 -39.43
C GLU A 753 -29.44 -8.88 -39.40
N SER A 754 -30.43 -8.64 -38.52
CA SER A 754 -31.88 -8.95 -38.66
C SER A 754 -32.40 -10.38 -38.96
N LYS A 755 -33.12 -10.95 -37.98
CA LYS A 755 -34.52 -11.44 -38.10
C LYS A 755 -35.02 -11.98 -36.75
N LEU A 756 -35.93 -11.24 -36.12
CA LEU A 756 -36.95 -11.74 -35.17
C LEU A 756 -38.20 -12.14 -36.01
N PRO A 757 -39.14 -13.00 -35.54
CA PRO A 757 -39.74 -12.90 -34.21
C PRO A 757 -40.23 -14.20 -33.51
N SER A 758 -40.61 -14.01 -32.24
CA SER A 758 -41.70 -14.71 -31.50
C SER A 758 -41.33 -15.87 -30.57
N ALA A 759 -41.26 -15.60 -29.25
CA ALA A 759 -42.13 -16.21 -28.21
C ALA A 759 -41.60 -15.98 -26.77
N PHE A 760 -42.43 -15.30 -25.95
CA PHE A 760 -42.59 -15.33 -24.47
C PHE A 760 -41.42 -14.88 -23.54
N ARG A 761 -41.47 -13.65 -22.98
CA ARG A 761 -41.87 -13.25 -21.57
C ARG A 761 -41.12 -14.06 -20.49
N PHE A 762 -40.20 -13.55 -19.65
CA PHE A 762 -40.08 -12.37 -18.77
C PHE A 762 -41.11 -12.23 -17.62
N LEU A 763 -40.54 -12.16 -16.41
CA LEU A 763 -41.03 -11.73 -15.08
C LEU A 763 -41.94 -12.66 -14.27
N GLN A 764 -41.49 -13.00 -13.05
CA GLN A 764 -42.21 -12.54 -11.85
C GLN A 764 -41.39 -12.59 -10.56
N THR A 765 -41.29 -11.43 -9.92
CA THR A 765 -41.12 -11.24 -8.47
C THR A 765 -42.46 -10.73 -7.94
N CYS A 766 -42.99 -11.31 -6.87
CA CYS A 766 -43.74 -10.64 -5.77
C CYS A 766 -44.50 -11.66 -4.88
N THR A 767 -44.08 -11.71 -3.61
CA THR A 767 -44.86 -11.71 -2.35
C THR A 767 -46.03 -12.69 -2.08
N ASP A 768 -45.92 -13.29 -0.89
CA ASP A 768 -46.94 -13.76 0.07
C ASP A 768 -47.83 -14.96 -0.30
N THR A 769 -47.66 -16.11 0.37
CA THR A 769 -48.51 -16.57 1.51
C THR A 769 -48.23 -18.04 1.90
N LEU A 770 -48.43 -18.27 3.20
CA LEU A 770 -48.32 -19.46 4.06
C LEU A 770 -48.47 -20.89 3.47
N ASP A 771 -47.62 -21.76 4.04
CA ASP A 771 -47.83 -23.08 4.65
C ASP A 771 -48.70 -24.15 3.94
N VAL A 772 -48.13 -25.36 3.78
CA VAL A 772 -48.40 -26.57 4.60
C VAL A 772 -47.83 -27.83 3.91
N GLU A 773 -47.05 -28.62 4.66
CA GLU A 773 -46.65 -30.04 4.52
C GLU A 773 -45.81 -30.44 3.28
N LEU A 774 -44.63 -31.08 3.38
CA LEU A 774 -44.09 -32.08 4.32
C LEU A 774 -42.55 -32.06 4.25
#